data_AF-A0A535UCC8-F1
#
_entry.id   AF-A0A535UCC8-F1
#
_cell.length_a   1.000
_cell.length_b   1.000
_cell.length_c   1.000
_cell.angle_alpha   90.00
_cell.angle_beta   90.00
_cell.angle_gamma   90.00
#
_symmetry.space_group_name_H-M   'P 1'
#
loop_
_entity.id
_entity.type
_entity.pdbx_description
1 polymer ?
#
loop_
_entity_poly.entity_id
_entity_poly.type
_entity_poly.pdbx_seq_one_letter_code
_entity_poly.pdbx_strand_id
1 'polypeptide(L)'
;MLTGVVMAPTHRHIYVPLDNSEHSNAAIEVAVELAAALGARCTGCHVYAARMHDYRFKQMEYTLPEEYQDEAELLRQRRIHDSLITTGLQLISDSYGDVMRYRCLQRGVPFESRMLDGKNWEALVADIDDPETTYDLVVMGALGMGAVKESRLGSVADRVVRRIRTDTIVVRDTAADAGGDDGGGILVAIDGSPQSFGGLGTALALGRALHRPVEAVAVYDPYLHYAVFNSIVDVLSEKASKVFRFKEQEALHEEIIDTGLAKIYESHLKVARATAADDGVELPVTLLDGKAFEQVLRYARERRPWLLVTGRIGVHSDAAMDLGSTTDQLIRLAPCNVLVSSRTHVPPIDRRAEASVVWTPEAEERMERVPVAARGIVRTAVLGWCTERGHSVVSSGDVDAAIDEIMPFQRTMRRIGEVAGTLHAAERAMREEPPVEQARAVCDTCGYAARAEQPAVCPVCGGPPEGFQRLDVAGLLAAAANEGDAGETGFDGRRLGWTLEARGLLHQLPAGYLRRRVKAIIEKAARTRRLPAITAEIVEPHVRRELEVLDSAAAPHRAPLPPADAAAEIAGARRLPWTAEAESRLERIPEGFLRNLVREQVERLALQLSAAEVGALHVEAGIGEARAQMRETLGAGDGDPPPGCPMHRANGAAPGAPAGGLNEVTAGVVESLGHRQAPAQQGGVEEEVATP
;
A
#
# COMPACT_ATOMS: atom_id res chain seq x y z
N MET A 1 6.05 4.91 42.77
CA MET A 1 4.69 5.44 42.98
C MET A 1 4.51 6.61 42.03
N LEU A 2 3.39 6.61 41.28
CA LEU A 2 2.91 7.65 40.35
C LEU A 2 3.66 7.80 39.01
N THR A 3 3.54 6.81 38.13
CA THR A 3 3.54 7.05 36.67
C THR A 3 2.09 6.98 36.22
N GLY A 4 1.57 8.13 35.77
CA GLY A 4 0.15 8.43 35.63
C GLY A 4 -0.61 7.43 34.76
N VAL A 5 -1.73 6.97 35.30
CA VAL A 5 -2.87 6.45 34.53
C VAL A 5 -3.19 7.48 33.46
N VAL A 6 -2.98 7.14 32.18
CA VAL A 6 -3.48 7.95 31.07
C VAL A 6 -5.00 7.83 31.14
N MET A 7 -5.66 8.70 31.89
CA MET A 7 -7.11 8.77 31.92
C MET A 7 -7.59 9.04 30.50
N ALA A 8 -8.21 8.06 29.86
CA ALA A 8 -8.87 8.23 28.57
C ALA A 8 -9.82 9.44 28.64
N PRO A 9 -9.87 10.30 27.61
CA PRO A 9 -10.68 11.49 27.65
C PRO A 9 -12.16 11.08 27.72
N THR A 10 -12.80 11.42 28.84
CA THR A 10 -14.20 11.13 29.11
C THR A 10 -15.06 12.06 28.26
N HIS A 11 -16.05 11.52 27.55
CA HIS A 11 -17.08 12.35 26.90
C HIS A 11 -17.89 13.04 28.01
N ARG A 12 -17.82 14.37 28.10
CA ARG A 12 -18.47 15.16 29.16
C ARG A 12 -19.69 15.92 28.66
N HIS A 13 -19.77 16.18 27.35
CA HIS A 13 -20.91 16.84 26.74
C HIS A 13 -21.40 16.09 25.50
N ILE A 14 -22.59 15.50 25.61
CA ILE A 14 -23.23 14.72 24.54
C ILE A 14 -24.31 15.56 23.85
N TYR A 15 -24.26 15.65 22.53
CA TYR A 15 -25.25 16.33 21.70
C TYR A 15 -26.16 15.34 20.99
N VAL A 16 -27.47 15.58 21.03
CA VAL A 16 -28.48 14.65 20.52
C VAL A 16 -29.47 15.39 19.60
N PRO A 17 -29.41 15.18 18.28
CA PRO A 17 -30.43 15.64 17.36
C PRO A 17 -31.76 14.92 17.60
N LEU A 18 -32.83 15.70 17.67
CA LEU A 18 -34.18 15.23 17.96
C LEU A 18 -35.05 15.37 16.71
N ASP A 19 -35.89 14.37 16.44
CA ASP A 19 -36.98 14.45 15.46
C ASP A 19 -38.19 13.58 15.83
N ASN A 20 -38.20 12.95 17.02
CA ASN A 20 -39.24 12.05 17.51
C ASN A 20 -39.50 10.80 16.64
N SER A 21 -38.61 10.49 15.69
CA SER A 21 -38.59 9.17 15.05
C SER A 21 -38.16 8.07 16.03
N GLU A 22 -38.46 6.81 15.71
CA GLU A 22 -38.04 5.66 16.53
C GLU A 22 -36.53 5.63 16.78
N HIS A 23 -35.72 5.96 15.76
CA HIS A 23 -34.27 5.98 15.88
C HIS A 23 -33.77 7.18 16.69
N SER A 24 -34.42 8.34 16.60
CA SER A 24 -34.11 9.49 17.46
C SER A 24 -34.46 9.21 18.92
N ASN A 25 -35.58 8.53 19.18
CA ASN A 25 -35.96 8.10 20.53
C ASN A 25 -35.00 7.04 21.07
N ALA A 26 -34.55 6.08 20.26
CA ALA A 26 -33.49 5.15 20.64
C ALA A 26 -32.16 5.87 20.92
N ALA A 27 -31.84 6.91 20.14
CA ALA A 27 -30.66 7.74 20.36
C ALA A 27 -30.72 8.51 21.70
N ILE A 28 -31.90 8.95 22.14
CA ILE A 28 -32.10 9.52 23.47
C ILE A 28 -31.73 8.48 24.54
N GLU A 29 -32.24 7.25 24.46
CA GLU A 29 -31.96 6.22 25.47
C GLU A 29 -30.47 5.90 25.57
N VAL A 30 -29.80 5.70 24.42
CA VAL A 30 -28.35 5.47 24.35
C VAL A 30 -27.57 6.67 24.92
N ALA A 31 -27.93 7.89 24.55
CA ALA A 31 -27.24 9.09 25.02
C ALA A 31 -27.39 9.28 26.53
N VAL A 32 -28.58 9.04 27.09
CA VAL A 32 -28.86 9.17 28.52
C VAL A 32 -28.16 8.07 29.32
N GLU A 33 -28.13 6.83 28.82
CA GLU A 33 -27.37 5.73 29.43
C GLU A 33 -25.88 6.06 29.49
N LEU A 34 -25.31 6.51 28.37
CA LEU A 34 -23.92 6.94 28.29
C LEU A 34 -23.62 8.11 29.22
N ALA A 35 -24.49 9.13 29.24
CA ALA A 35 -24.30 10.30 30.09
C ALA A 35 -24.34 9.94 31.57
N ALA A 36 -25.27 9.06 31.98
CA ALA A 36 -25.35 8.58 33.35
C ALA A 36 -24.09 7.79 33.76
N ALA A 37 -23.60 6.91 32.89
CA ALA A 37 -22.41 6.10 33.16
C ALA A 37 -21.11 6.93 33.21
N LEU A 38 -21.03 7.99 32.40
CA LEU A 38 -19.83 8.84 32.28
C LEU A 38 -19.87 10.10 33.16
N GLY A 39 -21.01 10.40 33.80
CA GLY A 39 -21.23 11.67 34.50
C GLY A 39 -21.23 12.88 33.55
N ALA A 40 -21.71 12.69 32.32
CA ALA A 40 -21.77 13.72 31.29
C ALA A 40 -23.07 14.53 31.37
N ARG A 41 -23.11 15.67 30.67
CA ARG A 41 -24.34 16.42 30.39
C ARG A 41 -24.83 16.17 28.97
N CYS A 42 -26.12 16.34 28.74
CA CYS A 42 -26.75 16.20 27.43
C CYS A 42 -27.34 17.53 26.93
N THR A 43 -27.20 17.77 25.63
CA THR A 43 -27.94 18.81 24.91
C THR A 43 -28.79 18.16 23.83
N GLY A 44 -30.11 18.37 23.89
CA GLY A 44 -31.05 17.93 22.86
C GLY A 44 -31.37 19.07 21.91
N CYS A 45 -31.23 18.85 20.60
CA CYS A 45 -31.51 19.89 19.60
C CYS A 45 -32.51 19.42 18.55
N HIS A 46 -33.60 20.17 18.39
CA HIS A 46 -34.50 20.01 17.23
C HIS A 46 -34.30 21.17 16.25
N VAL A 47 -34.21 20.86 14.96
CA VAL A 47 -34.20 21.87 13.90
C VAL A 47 -35.51 21.81 13.14
N TYR A 48 -36.25 22.92 13.16
CA TYR A 48 -37.47 23.09 12.37
C TYR A 48 -37.20 24.01 11.16
N ALA A 49 -38.13 24.04 10.21
CA ALA A 49 -37.93 24.67 8.90
C ALA A 49 -39.02 25.70 8.58
N ALA A 50 -39.29 26.63 9.51
CA ALA A 50 -40.40 27.57 9.37
C ALA A 50 -40.23 28.47 8.13
N ARG A 51 -39.03 29.02 7.91
CA ARG A 51 -38.72 29.87 6.74
C ARG A 51 -38.91 29.14 5.41
N MET A 52 -38.53 27.87 5.34
CA MET A 52 -38.67 27.08 4.11
C MET A 52 -40.14 26.74 3.84
N HIS A 53 -40.90 26.48 4.89
CA HIS A 53 -42.34 26.24 4.80
C HIS A 53 -43.07 27.49 4.30
N ASP A 54 -42.80 28.66 4.89
CA ASP A 54 -43.36 29.94 4.46
C ASP A 54 -43.02 30.25 2.98
N TYR A 55 -41.78 30.01 2.56
CA TYR A 55 -41.40 30.18 1.15
C TYR A 55 -42.23 29.28 0.21
N ARG A 56 -42.43 28.01 0.55
CA ARG A 56 -43.23 27.09 -0.27
C ARG A 56 -44.71 27.43 -0.27
N PHE A 57 -45.25 27.89 0.85
CA PHE A 57 -46.61 28.40 0.94
C PHE A 57 -46.85 29.55 -0.04
N LYS A 58 -45.93 30.54 -0.07
CA LYS A 58 -46.00 31.67 -1.02
C LYS A 58 -45.93 31.23 -2.48
N GLN A 59 -45.14 30.21 -2.81
CA GLN A 59 -45.07 29.66 -4.16
C GLN A 59 -46.38 28.98 -4.61
N MET A 60 -47.21 28.51 -3.68
CA MET A 60 -48.48 27.85 -4.00
C MET A 60 -49.64 28.81 -4.20
N GLU A 61 -49.47 30.11 -3.93
CA GLU A 61 -50.55 31.09 -3.97
C GLU A 61 -51.26 31.16 -5.34
N TYR A 62 -50.53 30.96 -6.45
CA TYR A 62 -51.13 30.93 -7.80
C TYR A 62 -52.03 29.72 -8.06
N THR A 63 -51.94 28.67 -7.23
CA THR A 63 -52.77 27.46 -7.33
C THR A 63 -54.03 27.53 -6.48
N LEU A 64 -54.18 28.57 -5.66
CA LEU A 64 -55.36 28.76 -4.83
C LEU A 64 -56.61 29.04 -5.70
N PRO A 65 -57.81 28.64 -5.28
CA PRO A 65 -59.05 29.06 -5.96
C PRO A 65 -59.15 30.59 -6.09
N GLU A 66 -59.83 31.09 -7.13
CA GLU A 66 -59.90 32.53 -7.47
C GLU A 66 -60.39 33.41 -6.30
N GLU A 67 -61.30 32.90 -5.47
CA GLU A 67 -61.80 33.58 -4.26
C GLU A 67 -60.71 33.89 -3.21
N TYR A 68 -59.57 33.20 -3.27
CA TYR A 68 -58.43 33.38 -2.36
C TYR A 68 -57.23 34.08 -3.01
N GLN A 69 -57.31 34.43 -4.31
CA GLN A 69 -56.24 35.13 -5.03
C GLN A 69 -56.34 36.66 -4.94
N ASP A 70 -57.36 37.19 -4.26
CA ASP A 70 -57.47 38.62 -3.96
C ASP A 70 -56.30 39.09 -3.07
N GLU A 71 -55.75 40.28 -3.35
CA GLU A 71 -54.58 40.81 -2.66
C GLU A 71 -54.77 40.89 -1.14
N ALA A 72 -55.94 41.32 -0.68
CA ALA A 72 -56.22 41.47 0.75
C ALA A 72 -56.29 40.09 1.43
N GLU A 73 -56.87 39.10 0.76
CA GLU A 73 -56.96 37.74 1.30
C GLU A 73 -55.59 37.04 1.30
N LEU A 74 -54.77 37.20 0.25
CA LEU A 74 -53.39 36.68 0.22
C LEU A 74 -52.54 37.26 1.37
N LEU A 75 -52.59 38.58 1.60
CA LEU A 75 -51.87 39.22 2.70
C LEU A 75 -52.39 38.78 4.07
N ARG A 76 -53.69 38.50 4.19
CA ARG A 76 -54.30 37.95 5.40
C ARG A 76 -53.80 36.51 5.64
N GLN A 77 -53.84 35.65 4.63
CA GLN A 77 -53.40 34.27 4.71
C GLN A 77 -51.91 34.17 5.07
N ARG A 78 -51.04 34.94 4.42
CA ARG A 78 -49.59 34.99 4.74
C ARG A 78 -49.36 35.28 6.22
N ARG A 79 -50.02 36.31 6.78
CA ARG A 79 -49.86 36.68 8.19
C ARG A 79 -50.35 35.59 9.14
N ILE A 80 -51.53 35.02 8.87
CA ILE A 80 -52.11 33.97 9.70
C ILE A 80 -51.23 32.71 9.65
N HIS A 81 -50.85 32.29 8.46
CA HIS A 81 -50.04 31.10 8.23
C HIS A 81 -48.65 31.22 8.88
N ASP A 82 -47.95 32.33 8.66
CA ASP A 82 -46.61 32.57 9.25
C ASP A 82 -46.65 32.49 10.78
N SER A 83 -47.64 33.12 11.41
CA SER A 83 -47.82 33.08 12.86
C SER A 83 -48.17 31.68 13.37
N LEU A 84 -49.14 30.99 12.75
CA LEU A 84 -49.60 29.67 13.20
C LEU A 84 -48.52 28.60 13.01
N ILE A 85 -47.83 28.60 11.87
CA ILE A 85 -46.80 27.60 11.57
C ILE A 85 -45.56 27.85 12.42
N THR A 86 -45.11 29.09 12.58
CA THR A 86 -43.93 29.37 13.40
C THR A 86 -44.18 28.96 14.85
N THR A 87 -45.32 29.37 15.43
CA THR A 87 -45.68 29.00 16.80
C THR A 87 -45.89 27.49 16.94
N GLY A 88 -46.55 26.86 15.97
CA GLY A 88 -46.80 25.42 15.97
C GLY A 88 -45.52 24.59 15.89
N LEU A 89 -44.59 24.94 15.00
CA LEU A 89 -43.30 24.26 14.87
C LEU A 89 -42.41 24.45 16.11
N GLN A 90 -42.47 25.63 16.74
CA GLN A 90 -41.79 25.86 18.02
C GLN A 90 -42.35 24.97 19.13
N LEU A 91 -43.68 24.90 19.27
CA LEU A 91 -44.34 24.04 20.26
C LEU A 91 -44.01 22.55 20.06
N ILE A 92 -43.97 22.09 18.80
CA ILE A 92 -43.56 20.72 18.46
C ILE A 92 -42.09 20.48 18.85
N SER A 93 -41.20 21.43 18.53
CA SER A 93 -39.78 21.35 18.87
C SER A 93 -39.56 21.26 20.38
N ASP A 94 -40.25 22.10 21.15
CA ASP A 94 -40.22 22.07 22.61
C ASP A 94 -40.73 20.73 23.14
N SER A 95 -41.83 20.22 22.58
CA SER A 95 -42.40 18.91 22.96
C SER A 95 -41.42 17.75 22.75
N TYR A 96 -40.64 17.79 21.65
CA TYR A 96 -39.60 16.78 21.42
C TYR A 96 -38.45 16.92 22.42
N GLY A 97 -38.07 18.16 22.77
CA GLY A 97 -37.11 18.43 23.84
C GLY A 97 -37.55 17.89 25.20
N ASP A 98 -38.85 17.96 25.51
CA ASP A 98 -39.40 17.48 26.78
C ASP A 98 -39.35 15.96 26.95
N VAL A 99 -39.45 15.20 25.85
CA VAL A 99 -39.24 13.74 25.88
C VAL A 99 -37.86 13.42 26.42
N MET A 100 -36.82 14.06 25.88
CA MET A 100 -35.44 13.87 26.33
C MET A 100 -35.22 14.44 27.73
N ARG A 101 -35.79 15.62 28.05
CA ARG A 101 -35.72 16.25 29.37
C ARG A 101 -36.19 15.28 30.46
N TYR A 102 -37.31 14.60 30.23
CA TYR A 102 -37.87 13.64 31.18
C TYR A 102 -36.95 12.43 31.38
N ARG A 103 -36.38 11.86 30.31
CA ARG A 103 -35.42 10.74 30.39
C ARG A 103 -34.15 11.13 31.16
N CYS A 104 -33.61 12.31 30.88
CA CYS A 104 -32.46 12.85 31.61
C CYS A 104 -32.78 13.03 33.11
N LEU A 105 -33.95 13.58 33.44
CA LEU A 105 -34.38 13.79 34.83
C LEU A 105 -34.48 12.47 35.60
N GLN A 106 -35.04 11.42 34.98
CA GLN A 106 -35.14 10.09 35.59
C GLN A 106 -33.79 9.47 35.95
N ARG A 107 -32.73 9.82 35.21
CA ARG A 107 -31.37 9.29 35.39
C ARG A 107 -30.41 10.28 36.06
N GLY A 108 -30.89 11.45 36.47
CA GLY A 108 -30.07 12.49 37.12
C GLY A 108 -29.04 13.14 36.18
N VAL A 109 -29.29 13.13 34.87
CA VAL A 109 -28.39 13.70 33.86
C VAL A 109 -28.71 15.19 33.63
N PRO A 110 -27.73 16.11 33.69
CA PRO A 110 -27.95 17.52 33.35
C PRO A 110 -28.35 17.67 31.88
N PHE A 111 -29.43 18.44 31.62
CA PHE A 111 -30.00 18.58 30.29
C PHE A 111 -30.23 20.03 29.89
N GLU A 112 -29.86 20.36 28.66
CA GLU A 112 -30.18 21.60 27.97
C GLU A 112 -30.94 21.31 26.67
N SER A 113 -31.97 22.11 26.38
CA SER A 113 -32.70 22.01 25.11
C SER A 113 -32.33 23.18 24.20
N ARG A 114 -32.06 22.86 22.92
CA ARG A 114 -31.81 23.82 21.85
C ARG A 114 -32.85 23.64 20.75
N MET A 115 -33.19 24.75 20.13
CA MET A 115 -34.16 24.80 19.03
C MET A 115 -33.65 25.77 17.98
N LEU A 116 -33.52 25.30 16.73
CA LEU A 116 -32.97 26.08 15.62
C LEU A 116 -33.93 26.11 14.43
N ASP A 117 -33.95 27.22 13.69
CA ASP A 117 -34.67 27.34 12.42
C ASP A 117 -33.70 27.26 11.24
N GLY A 118 -34.00 26.39 10.27
CA GLY A 118 -33.23 26.29 9.05
C GLY A 118 -33.36 24.94 8.36
N LYS A 119 -32.43 24.66 7.45
CA LYS A 119 -32.27 23.30 6.92
C LYS A 119 -31.63 22.44 7.99
N ASN A 120 -32.25 21.32 8.30
CA ASN A 120 -31.92 20.45 9.42
C ASN A 120 -30.41 20.18 9.53
N TRP A 121 -29.80 19.62 8.47
CA TRP A 121 -28.38 19.27 8.51
C TRP A 121 -27.44 20.49 8.58
N GLU A 122 -27.78 21.62 7.94
CA GLU A 122 -26.94 22.82 7.94
C GLU A 122 -26.88 23.44 9.33
N ALA A 123 -28.05 23.59 9.97
CA ALA A 123 -28.14 24.15 11.32
C ALA A 123 -27.52 23.23 12.37
N LEU A 124 -27.70 21.90 12.25
CA LEU A 124 -27.05 20.94 13.15
C LEU A 124 -25.53 21.01 13.04
N VAL A 125 -24.97 21.01 11.82
CA VAL A 125 -23.51 21.11 11.62
C VAL A 125 -22.99 22.43 12.18
N ALA A 126 -23.68 23.55 11.91
CA ALA A 126 -23.28 24.86 12.40
C ALA A 126 -23.28 24.96 13.94
N ASP A 127 -24.25 24.33 14.62
CA ASP A 127 -24.31 24.30 16.08
C ASP A 127 -23.24 23.36 16.68
N ILE A 128 -23.04 22.19 16.07
CA ILE A 128 -22.05 21.21 16.55
C ILE A 128 -20.62 21.74 16.42
N ASP A 129 -20.31 22.43 15.32
CA ASP A 129 -18.98 23.00 15.04
C ASP A 129 -18.83 24.44 15.56
N ASP A 130 -19.78 24.95 16.35
CA ASP A 130 -19.72 26.30 16.95
C ASP A 130 -18.48 26.41 17.88
N PRO A 131 -17.53 27.31 17.62
CA PRO A 131 -16.34 27.48 18.47
C PRO A 131 -16.65 27.84 19.94
N GLU A 132 -17.81 28.44 20.20
CA GLU A 132 -18.24 28.82 21.56
C GLU A 132 -18.80 27.63 22.35
N THR A 133 -19.18 26.54 21.67
CA THR A 133 -19.77 25.36 22.30
C THR A 133 -19.00 24.09 21.92
N THR A 134 -18.39 23.42 22.90
CA THR A 134 -17.67 22.16 22.62
C THR A 134 -18.51 20.96 23.00
N TYR A 135 -18.87 20.15 22.00
CA TYR A 135 -19.47 18.83 22.19
C TYR A 135 -18.42 17.74 21.99
N ASP A 136 -18.42 16.74 22.87
CA ASP A 136 -17.45 15.64 22.83
C ASP A 136 -17.94 14.46 21.97
N LEU A 137 -19.26 14.27 21.93
CA LEU A 137 -19.95 13.15 21.30
C LEU A 137 -21.28 13.62 20.71
N VAL A 138 -21.58 13.21 19.49
CA VAL A 138 -22.91 13.33 18.89
C VAL A 138 -23.56 11.94 18.91
N VAL A 139 -24.80 11.82 19.39
CA VAL A 139 -25.58 10.59 19.33
C VAL A 139 -26.82 10.88 18.53
N MET A 140 -26.97 10.24 17.36
CA MET A 140 -28.09 10.52 16.47
C MET A 140 -28.68 9.24 15.87
N GLY A 141 -29.99 9.26 15.63
CA GLY A 141 -30.66 8.18 14.92
C GLY A 141 -30.21 8.08 13.47
N ALA A 142 -30.10 6.85 12.95
CA ALA A 142 -29.72 6.62 11.56
C ALA A 142 -30.82 7.03 10.58
N LEU A 143 -32.09 6.86 10.95
CA LEU A 143 -33.25 7.19 10.14
C LEU A 143 -34.09 8.26 10.86
N GLY A 144 -34.80 9.07 10.08
CA GLY A 144 -35.74 10.07 10.60
C GLY A 144 -37.18 9.76 10.23
N MET A 145 -38.12 10.63 10.60
CA MET A 145 -39.57 10.41 10.39
C MET A 145 -39.98 10.12 8.92
N GLY A 146 -39.22 10.60 7.94
CA GLY A 146 -39.49 10.40 6.51
C GLY A 146 -38.92 9.11 5.90
N ALA A 147 -38.45 8.16 6.72
CA ALA A 147 -37.85 6.94 6.23
C ALA A 147 -38.88 6.01 5.55
N VAL A 148 -38.46 5.43 4.43
CA VAL A 148 -39.18 4.35 3.71
C VAL A 148 -38.44 3.03 3.87
N LYS A 149 -39.08 1.91 3.50
CA LYS A 149 -38.58 0.54 3.72
C LYS A 149 -37.15 0.31 3.19
N GLU A 150 -36.78 0.90 2.06
CA GLU A 150 -35.47 0.75 1.43
C GLU A 150 -34.40 1.73 2.00
N SER A 151 -34.77 2.57 2.97
CA SER A 151 -33.85 3.54 3.56
C SER A 151 -32.80 2.84 4.41
N ARG A 152 -31.53 3.07 4.09
CA ARG A 152 -30.38 2.53 4.84
C ARG A 152 -29.77 3.54 5.82
N LEU A 153 -29.78 4.81 5.44
CA LEU A 153 -29.29 5.93 6.22
C LEU A 153 -30.05 7.19 5.82
N GLY A 154 -30.49 7.97 6.81
CA GLY A 154 -31.23 9.20 6.63
C GLY A 154 -30.36 10.30 6.03
N SER A 155 -30.96 11.15 5.21
CA SER A 155 -30.24 12.23 4.51
C SER A 155 -29.62 13.26 5.46
N VAL A 156 -30.26 13.51 6.62
CA VAL A 156 -29.71 14.39 7.66
C VAL A 156 -28.52 13.71 8.34
N ALA A 157 -28.65 12.45 8.75
CA ALA A 157 -27.57 11.67 9.37
C ALA A 157 -26.34 11.57 8.46
N ASP A 158 -26.53 11.20 7.19
CA ASP A 158 -25.45 11.15 6.21
C ASP A 158 -24.71 12.49 6.05
N ARG A 159 -25.46 13.59 5.93
CA ARG A 159 -24.86 14.91 5.72
C ARG A 159 -24.14 15.45 6.95
N VAL A 160 -24.67 15.20 8.14
CA VAL A 160 -24.08 15.62 9.42
C VAL A 160 -22.79 14.85 9.67
N VAL A 161 -22.82 13.51 9.66
CA VAL A 161 -21.66 12.67 9.98
C VAL A 161 -20.46 12.93 9.06
N ARG A 162 -20.72 13.24 7.78
CA ARG A 162 -19.67 13.59 6.81
C ARG A 162 -19.01 14.95 7.08
N ARG A 163 -19.66 15.86 7.80
CA ARG A 163 -19.19 17.25 7.94
C ARG A 163 -18.61 17.53 9.32
N ILE A 164 -19.20 16.96 10.37
CA ILE A 164 -18.72 17.17 11.73
C ILE A 164 -17.44 16.39 12.00
N ARG A 165 -16.58 16.98 12.82
CA ARG A 165 -15.34 16.35 13.31
C ARG A 165 -15.44 15.92 14.77
N THR A 166 -16.64 15.90 15.35
CA THR A 166 -16.93 15.30 16.65
C THR A 166 -17.14 13.78 16.51
N ASP A 167 -16.77 13.00 17.53
CA ASP A 167 -17.10 11.57 17.56
C ASP A 167 -18.62 11.40 17.45
N THR A 168 -19.09 10.43 16.68
CA THR A 168 -20.53 10.29 16.40
C THR A 168 -20.99 8.85 16.52
N ILE A 169 -22.00 8.60 17.36
CA ILE A 169 -22.75 7.35 17.37
C ILE A 169 -23.98 7.50 16.49
N VAL A 170 -24.06 6.65 15.48
CA VAL A 170 -25.24 6.46 14.63
C VAL A 170 -26.02 5.27 15.19
N VAL A 171 -27.18 5.58 15.77
CA VAL A 171 -28.06 4.61 16.43
C VAL A 171 -29.00 3.97 15.40
N ARG A 172 -28.97 2.64 15.33
CA ARG A 172 -29.78 1.84 14.42
C ARG A 172 -30.71 0.89 15.16
N ASP A 173 -30.26 0.35 16.29
CA ASP A 173 -31.05 -0.59 17.07
C ASP A 173 -32.18 0.16 17.77
N THR A 174 -33.42 -0.12 17.38
CA THR A 174 -34.59 0.48 18.02
C THR A 174 -35.11 -0.42 19.14
N ALA A 175 -35.99 0.12 19.98
CA ALA A 175 -36.64 -0.67 21.03
C ALA A 175 -37.45 -1.86 20.49
N ALA A 176 -37.86 -1.85 19.20
CA ALA A 176 -38.52 -2.98 18.54
C ALA A 176 -37.55 -4.12 18.19
N ASP A 177 -36.26 -3.80 18.01
CA ASP A 177 -35.19 -4.74 17.69
C ASP A 177 -34.51 -5.30 18.95
N ALA A 178 -34.71 -4.65 20.11
CA ALA A 178 -34.22 -5.05 21.42
C ALA A 178 -35.02 -6.25 21.98
N GLY A 179 -34.98 -7.37 21.26
CA GLY A 179 -35.51 -8.65 21.71
C GLY A 179 -34.68 -9.24 22.84
N GLY A 180 -34.84 -8.73 24.06
CA GLY A 180 -34.56 -9.40 25.33
C GLY A 180 -33.13 -9.89 25.64
N ASP A 181 -32.16 -9.72 24.76
CA ASP A 181 -30.76 -10.08 25.02
C ASP A 181 -29.93 -8.81 25.27
N ASP A 182 -29.58 -8.56 26.53
CA ASP A 182 -28.70 -7.48 26.98
C ASP A 182 -27.24 -7.63 26.47
N GLY A 183 -26.93 -8.67 25.68
CA GLY A 183 -25.63 -9.32 25.59
C GLY A 183 -24.66 -8.91 24.48
N GLY A 184 -24.80 -7.74 23.85
CA GLY A 184 -23.83 -7.29 22.83
C GLY A 184 -22.57 -6.63 23.44
N GLY A 185 -21.38 -7.11 23.07
CA GLY A 185 -20.11 -6.44 23.38
C GLY A 185 -19.84 -5.21 22.51
N ILE A 186 -18.67 -4.59 22.68
CA ILE A 186 -18.17 -3.51 21.81
C ILE A 186 -17.12 -4.11 20.87
N LEU A 187 -17.33 -3.98 19.56
CA LEU A 187 -16.38 -4.43 18.54
C LEU A 187 -15.63 -3.22 17.98
N VAL A 188 -14.30 -3.27 17.92
CA VAL A 188 -13.46 -2.18 17.41
C VAL A 188 -12.72 -2.62 16.15
N ALA A 189 -12.89 -1.90 15.05
CA ALA A 189 -12.12 -2.09 13.83
C ALA A 189 -10.76 -1.38 13.93
N ILE A 190 -9.67 -2.14 13.82
CA ILE A 190 -8.28 -1.66 13.91
C ILE A 190 -7.59 -1.80 12.56
N ASP A 191 -7.13 -0.67 12.03
CA ASP A 191 -6.40 -0.58 10.76
C ASP A 191 -5.00 0.06 10.91
N GLY A 192 -4.60 0.37 12.15
CA GLY A 192 -3.34 1.05 12.46
C GLY A 192 -3.36 2.57 12.33
N SER A 193 -4.46 3.17 11.82
CA SER A 193 -4.61 4.62 11.75
C SER A 193 -4.75 5.26 13.14
N PRO A 194 -4.40 6.56 13.29
CA PRO A 194 -4.62 7.25 14.57
C PRO A 194 -6.09 7.24 15.01
N GLN A 195 -7.04 7.21 14.08
CA GLN A 195 -8.46 7.23 14.40
C GLN A 195 -9.01 5.89 14.85
N SER A 196 -8.49 4.77 14.34
CA SER A 196 -8.86 3.46 14.87
C SER A 196 -8.33 3.25 16.29
N PHE A 197 -7.12 3.72 16.60
CA PHE A 197 -6.62 3.72 17.98
C PHE A 197 -7.33 4.73 18.89
N GLY A 198 -7.74 5.89 18.36
CA GLY A 198 -8.61 6.82 19.09
C GLY A 198 -9.96 6.17 19.44
N GLY A 199 -10.52 5.43 18.49
CA GLY A 199 -11.73 4.63 18.68
C GLY A 199 -11.55 3.52 19.70
N LEU A 200 -10.40 2.84 19.72
CA LEU A 200 -10.06 1.85 20.75
C LEU A 200 -10.08 2.46 22.16
N GLY A 201 -9.47 3.63 22.33
CA GLY A 201 -9.49 4.34 23.62
C GLY A 201 -10.91 4.64 24.08
N THR A 202 -11.77 5.13 23.17
CA THR A 202 -13.19 5.34 23.43
C THR A 202 -13.91 4.04 23.78
N ALA A 203 -13.67 2.96 23.03
CA ALA A 203 -14.30 1.66 23.26
C ALA A 203 -13.96 1.07 24.62
N LEU A 204 -12.69 1.16 25.04
CA LEU A 204 -12.24 0.71 26.36
C LEU A 204 -12.89 1.52 27.49
N ALA A 205 -12.97 2.85 27.31
CA ALA A 205 -13.65 3.72 28.28
C ALA A 205 -15.15 3.39 28.41
N LEU A 206 -15.84 3.18 27.28
CA LEU A 206 -17.25 2.79 27.26
C LEU A 206 -17.46 1.38 27.83
N GLY A 207 -16.61 0.42 27.47
CA GLY A 207 -16.67 -0.95 27.99
C GLY A 207 -16.53 -0.99 29.50
N ARG A 208 -15.65 -0.16 30.08
CA ARG A 208 -15.51 0.00 31.53
C ARG A 208 -16.73 0.65 32.17
N ALA A 209 -17.25 1.72 31.57
CA ALA A 209 -18.37 2.48 32.11
C ALA A 209 -19.70 1.71 32.06
N LEU A 210 -19.91 0.91 31.01
CA LEU A 210 -21.12 0.13 30.77
C LEU A 210 -20.98 -1.35 31.16
N HIS A 211 -19.82 -1.77 31.65
CA HIS A 211 -19.49 -3.17 31.94
C HIS A 211 -19.70 -4.12 30.75
N ARG A 212 -19.34 -3.67 29.53
CA ARG A 212 -19.43 -4.46 28.29
C ARG A 212 -18.05 -4.95 27.86
N PRO A 213 -17.93 -6.22 27.39
CA PRO A 213 -16.66 -6.73 26.87
C PRO A 213 -16.27 -5.98 25.58
N VAL A 214 -14.97 -5.78 25.38
CA VAL A 214 -14.43 -5.13 24.18
C VAL A 214 -13.63 -6.16 23.39
N GLU A 215 -13.85 -6.24 22.09
CA GLU A 215 -13.10 -7.08 21.15
C GLU A 215 -12.56 -6.21 20.01
N ALA A 216 -11.37 -6.52 19.49
CA ALA A 216 -10.81 -5.84 18.33
C ALA A 216 -10.71 -6.76 17.11
N VAL A 217 -11.05 -6.23 15.93
CA VAL A 217 -10.91 -6.92 14.64
C VAL A 217 -10.05 -6.10 13.70
N ALA A 218 -9.16 -6.77 12.98
CA ALA A 218 -8.40 -6.18 11.88
C ALA A 218 -8.66 -6.97 10.60
N VAL A 219 -8.72 -6.27 9.46
CA VAL A 219 -8.94 -6.91 8.16
C VAL A 219 -7.90 -6.44 7.17
N TYR A 220 -7.26 -7.39 6.49
CA TYR A 220 -6.37 -7.11 5.35
C TYR A 220 -6.97 -7.69 4.07
N ASP A 221 -6.77 -7.01 2.94
CA ASP A 221 -7.32 -7.40 1.63
C ASP A 221 -6.20 -7.95 0.74
N PRO A 222 -5.95 -9.28 0.74
CA PRO A 222 -5.02 -9.88 -0.21
C PRO A 222 -5.62 -9.89 -1.62
N TYR A 223 -6.93 -9.76 -1.81
CA TYR A 223 -7.57 -10.06 -3.10
C TYR A 223 -7.51 -8.92 -4.13
N LEU A 224 -7.34 -7.68 -3.67
CA LEU A 224 -7.32 -6.52 -4.56
C LEU A 224 -6.23 -6.61 -5.63
N HIS A 225 -5.03 -7.05 -5.26
CA HIS A 225 -3.94 -7.09 -6.23
C HIS A 225 -4.18 -8.18 -7.28
N TYR A 226 -4.69 -9.36 -6.92
CA TYR A 226 -5.09 -10.39 -7.90
C TYR A 226 -6.13 -9.88 -8.89
N ALA A 227 -7.16 -9.16 -8.42
CA ALA A 227 -8.18 -8.59 -9.30
C ALA A 227 -7.58 -7.59 -10.30
N VAL A 228 -6.66 -6.74 -9.84
CA VAL A 228 -5.94 -5.79 -10.71
C VAL A 228 -5.03 -6.53 -11.70
N PHE A 229 -4.24 -7.50 -11.23
CA PHE A 229 -3.36 -8.29 -12.09
C PHE A 229 -4.14 -9.01 -13.20
N ASN A 230 -5.23 -9.70 -12.86
CA ASN A 230 -6.07 -10.38 -13.84
C ASN A 230 -6.64 -9.41 -14.87
N SER A 231 -7.08 -8.22 -14.45
CA SER A 231 -7.57 -7.20 -15.38
C SER A 231 -6.50 -6.67 -16.34
N ILE A 232 -5.24 -6.63 -15.92
CA ILE A 232 -4.12 -6.15 -16.74
C ILE A 232 -3.71 -7.21 -17.77
N VAL A 233 -3.70 -8.49 -17.38
CA VAL A 233 -3.37 -9.61 -18.28
C VAL A 233 -4.23 -9.58 -19.54
N ASP A 234 -5.52 -9.28 -19.40
CA ASP A 234 -6.49 -9.26 -20.50
C ASP A 234 -6.32 -8.07 -21.47
N VAL A 235 -5.57 -7.03 -21.08
CA VAL A 235 -5.40 -5.78 -21.85
C VAL A 235 -4.00 -5.64 -22.44
N LEU A 236 -3.03 -6.44 -21.97
CA LEU A 236 -1.64 -6.33 -22.41
C LEU A 236 -1.40 -7.01 -23.77
N SER A 237 -0.67 -6.31 -24.64
CA SER A 237 -0.15 -6.92 -25.87
C SER A 237 0.78 -8.10 -25.57
N GLU A 238 0.89 -9.06 -26.49
CA GLU A 238 1.74 -10.24 -26.35
C GLU A 238 3.22 -9.90 -26.04
N LYS A 239 3.71 -8.77 -26.58
CA LYS A 239 5.06 -8.25 -26.30
C LYS A 239 5.20 -7.73 -24.86
N ALA A 240 4.21 -7.01 -24.36
CA ALA A 240 4.22 -6.48 -22.99
C ALA A 240 4.02 -7.60 -21.95
N SER A 241 3.20 -8.60 -22.29
CA SER A 241 2.96 -9.78 -21.47
C SER A 241 4.24 -10.58 -21.21
N LYS A 242 5.09 -10.79 -22.23
CA LYS A 242 6.39 -11.48 -22.10
C LYS A 242 7.41 -10.75 -21.24
N VAL A 243 7.33 -9.41 -21.14
CA VAL A 243 8.23 -8.60 -20.29
C VAL A 243 7.83 -8.67 -18.82
N PHE A 244 6.53 -8.85 -18.54
CA PHE A 244 5.97 -8.71 -17.20
C PHE A 244 6.18 -9.94 -16.28
N ARG A 245 6.62 -11.08 -16.82
CA ARG A 245 6.96 -12.31 -16.07
C ARG A 245 5.92 -12.72 -15.00
N PHE A 246 4.65 -12.85 -15.40
CA PHE A 246 3.52 -13.04 -14.47
C PHE A 246 3.70 -14.17 -13.44
N LYS A 247 4.21 -15.34 -13.83
CA LYS A 247 4.41 -16.46 -12.90
C LYS A 247 5.37 -16.15 -11.75
N GLU A 248 6.42 -15.37 -12.03
CA GLU A 248 7.38 -14.94 -10.99
C GLU A 248 6.76 -13.87 -10.09
N GLN A 249 5.92 -12.97 -10.66
CA GLN A 249 5.20 -11.99 -9.85
C GLN A 249 4.13 -12.65 -8.99
N GLU A 250 3.30 -13.52 -9.53
CA GLU A 250 2.22 -14.21 -8.81
C GLU A 250 2.76 -14.97 -7.59
N ALA A 251 3.84 -15.74 -7.77
CA ALA A 251 4.52 -16.43 -6.66
C ALA A 251 5.08 -15.47 -5.59
N LEU A 252 5.64 -14.32 -6.00
CA LEU A 252 6.13 -13.31 -5.05
C LEU A 252 4.99 -12.70 -4.23
N HIS A 253 3.81 -12.51 -4.83
CA HIS A 253 2.66 -11.91 -4.16
C HIS A 253 2.03 -12.87 -3.15
N GLU A 254 1.86 -14.14 -3.51
CA GLU A 254 1.35 -15.18 -2.59
C GLU A 254 2.30 -15.38 -1.39
N GLU A 255 3.61 -15.54 -1.62
CA GLU A 255 4.53 -15.91 -0.54
C GLU A 255 4.93 -14.71 0.34
N ILE A 256 5.16 -13.53 -0.25
CA ILE A 256 5.76 -12.38 0.46
C ILE A 256 4.70 -11.32 0.81
N ILE A 257 3.81 -10.99 -0.12
CA ILE A 257 2.92 -9.82 0.05
C ILE A 257 1.75 -10.17 0.96
N ASP A 258 1.06 -11.29 0.74
CA ASP A 258 -0.09 -11.69 1.58
C ASP A 258 0.33 -11.97 3.02
N THR A 259 1.43 -12.72 3.18
CA THR A 259 2.06 -12.96 4.48
C THR A 259 2.54 -11.65 5.13
N GLY A 260 3.08 -10.71 4.34
CA GLY A 260 3.55 -9.41 4.80
C GLY A 260 2.41 -8.53 5.30
N LEU A 261 1.32 -8.43 4.53
CA LEU A 261 0.12 -7.67 4.91
C LEU A 261 -0.52 -8.23 6.18
N ALA A 262 -0.67 -9.55 6.27
CA ALA A 262 -1.19 -10.20 7.46
C ALA A 262 -0.36 -9.82 8.72
N LYS A 263 0.98 -9.86 8.62
CA LYS A 263 1.89 -9.47 9.72
C LYS A 263 1.75 -8.01 10.12
N ILE A 264 1.53 -7.09 9.17
CA ILE A 264 1.32 -5.67 9.45
C ILE A 264 0.05 -5.49 10.29
N TYR A 265 -1.08 -6.05 9.87
CA TYR A 265 -2.33 -5.92 10.63
C TYR A 265 -2.29 -6.69 11.97
N GLU A 266 -1.59 -7.82 12.01
CA GLU A 266 -1.32 -8.53 13.27
C GLU A 266 -0.51 -7.64 14.24
N SER A 267 0.44 -6.86 13.75
CA SER A 267 1.19 -5.89 14.56
C SER A 267 0.26 -4.79 15.14
N HIS A 268 -0.70 -4.30 14.36
CA HIS A 268 -1.68 -3.32 14.84
C HIS A 268 -2.56 -3.90 15.95
N LEU A 269 -2.97 -5.17 15.83
CA LEU A 269 -3.69 -5.88 16.89
C LEU A 269 -2.81 -6.12 18.13
N LYS A 270 -1.51 -6.39 17.98
CA LYS A 270 -0.56 -6.50 19.09
C LYS A 270 -0.46 -5.17 19.86
N VAL A 271 -0.35 -4.06 19.14
CA VAL A 271 -0.37 -2.71 19.74
C VAL A 271 -1.70 -2.46 20.47
N ALA A 272 -2.84 -2.81 19.86
CA ALA A 272 -4.14 -2.66 20.49
C ALA A 272 -4.26 -3.46 21.79
N ARG A 273 -3.79 -4.71 21.82
CA ARG A 273 -3.74 -5.53 23.04
C ARG A 273 -2.86 -4.91 24.12
N ALA A 274 -1.67 -4.43 23.77
CA ALA A 274 -0.78 -3.78 24.72
C ALA A 274 -1.42 -2.51 25.31
N THR A 275 -2.10 -1.71 24.49
CA THR A 275 -2.85 -0.52 24.94
C THR A 275 -4.00 -0.87 25.86
N ALA A 276 -4.75 -1.94 25.59
CA ALA A 276 -5.79 -2.41 26.49
C ALA A 276 -5.23 -2.95 27.82
N ALA A 277 -4.06 -3.61 27.77
CA ALA A 277 -3.44 -4.21 28.94
C ALA A 277 -2.98 -3.19 29.99
N ASP A 278 -2.53 -1.98 29.61
CA ASP A 278 -2.21 -0.94 30.63
C ASP A 278 -3.44 -0.48 31.38
N ASP A 279 -4.58 -0.53 30.70
CA ASP A 279 -5.89 -0.21 31.22
C ASP A 279 -6.51 -1.38 32.00
N GLY A 280 -5.75 -2.47 32.16
CA GLY A 280 -6.15 -3.69 32.87
C GLY A 280 -7.23 -4.49 32.15
N VAL A 281 -7.42 -4.29 30.84
CA VAL A 281 -8.45 -4.94 30.04
C VAL A 281 -7.82 -6.02 29.16
N GLU A 282 -8.33 -7.25 29.28
CA GLU A 282 -8.02 -8.31 28.31
C GLU A 282 -8.81 -8.04 27.03
N LEU A 283 -8.11 -7.88 25.91
CA LEU A 283 -8.69 -7.56 24.60
C LEU A 283 -8.57 -8.78 23.66
N PRO A 284 -9.64 -9.56 23.47
CA PRO A 284 -9.73 -10.52 22.39
C PRO A 284 -9.48 -9.84 21.05
N VAL A 285 -8.71 -10.50 20.19
CA VAL A 285 -8.41 -10.00 18.85
C VAL A 285 -8.71 -11.03 17.79
N THR A 286 -9.12 -10.56 16.62
CA THR A 286 -9.37 -11.40 15.44
C THR A 286 -8.77 -10.73 14.20
N LEU A 287 -7.99 -11.48 13.43
CA LEU A 287 -7.48 -11.06 12.12
C LEU A 287 -8.28 -11.78 11.04
N LEU A 288 -8.82 -11.03 10.08
CA LEU A 288 -9.58 -11.55 8.96
C LEU A 288 -8.92 -11.17 7.63
N ASP A 289 -9.07 -12.01 6.63
CA ASP A 289 -8.69 -11.74 5.25
C ASP A 289 -9.92 -11.38 4.39
N GLY A 290 -9.72 -10.47 3.45
CA GLY A 290 -10.70 -10.07 2.45
C GLY A 290 -11.07 -8.59 2.49
N LYS A 291 -12.17 -8.22 1.84
CA LYS A 291 -12.55 -6.81 1.73
C LYS A 291 -13.00 -6.25 3.09
N ALA A 292 -12.28 -5.24 3.58
CA ALA A 292 -12.45 -4.70 4.94
C ALA A 292 -13.90 -4.51 5.41
N PHE A 293 -14.72 -3.75 4.66
CA PHE A 293 -16.10 -3.48 5.08
C PHE A 293 -16.96 -4.76 5.07
N GLU A 294 -16.76 -5.65 4.10
CA GLU A 294 -17.54 -6.88 3.97
C GLU A 294 -17.26 -7.84 5.13
N GLN A 295 -15.96 -8.02 5.45
CA GLN A 295 -15.53 -8.90 6.53
C GLN A 295 -15.95 -8.38 7.89
N VAL A 296 -15.82 -7.07 8.14
CA VAL A 296 -16.33 -6.46 9.38
C VAL A 296 -17.85 -6.60 9.48
N LEU A 297 -18.60 -6.44 8.39
CA LEU A 297 -20.06 -6.65 8.39
C LEU A 297 -20.45 -8.10 8.66
N ARG A 298 -19.76 -9.06 8.04
CA ARG A 298 -19.96 -10.49 8.28
C ARG A 298 -19.72 -10.82 9.75
N TYR A 299 -18.58 -10.38 10.27
CA TYR A 299 -18.20 -10.60 11.66
C TYR A 299 -19.17 -9.93 12.64
N ALA A 300 -19.62 -8.71 12.37
CA ALA A 300 -20.60 -8.01 13.18
C ALA A 300 -21.97 -8.70 13.19
N ARG A 301 -22.39 -9.34 12.09
CA ARG A 301 -23.64 -10.14 12.05
C ARG A 301 -23.55 -11.42 12.88
N GLU A 302 -22.38 -12.05 12.90
CA GLU A 302 -22.11 -13.24 13.69
C GLU A 302 -22.00 -12.93 15.18
N ARG A 303 -21.24 -11.88 15.53
CA ARG A 303 -20.99 -11.47 16.92
C ARG A 303 -22.12 -10.66 17.55
N ARG A 304 -22.95 -9.98 16.73
CA ARG A 304 -24.01 -9.06 17.16
C ARG A 304 -23.55 -8.08 18.26
N PRO A 305 -22.47 -7.30 18.02
CA PRO A 305 -22.00 -6.34 19.01
C PRO A 305 -23.06 -5.25 19.22
N TRP A 306 -23.17 -4.72 20.44
CA TRP A 306 -24.03 -3.57 20.75
C TRP A 306 -23.54 -2.31 20.04
N LEU A 307 -22.22 -2.18 19.88
CA LEU A 307 -21.57 -1.05 19.23
C LEU A 307 -20.38 -1.53 18.38
N LEU A 308 -20.37 -1.14 17.10
CA LEU A 308 -19.20 -1.23 16.23
C LEU A 308 -18.48 0.12 16.19
N VAL A 309 -17.22 0.14 16.60
CA VAL A 309 -16.35 1.31 16.59
C VAL A 309 -15.43 1.26 15.38
N THR A 310 -15.37 2.34 14.61
CA THR A 310 -14.48 2.49 13.45
C THR A 310 -13.89 3.89 13.41
N GLY A 311 -12.68 4.02 12.86
CA GLY A 311 -12.12 5.33 12.51
C GLY A 311 -12.94 6.02 11.43
N ARG A 312 -12.95 7.36 11.40
CA ARG A 312 -13.61 8.13 10.33
C ARG A 312 -12.97 7.87 8.98
N ILE A 313 -11.65 7.91 8.95
CA ILE A 313 -10.78 7.68 7.81
C ILE A 313 -9.71 6.67 8.21
N GLY A 314 -9.12 6.00 7.21
CA GLY A 314 -8.15 4.92 7.45
C GLY A 314 -6.71 5.33 7.17
N VAL A 315 -5.79 4.38 7.31
CA VAL A 315 -4.33 4.65 7.16
C VAL A 315 -3.91 5.18 5.78
N HIS A 316 -4.68 4.89 4.73
CA HIS A 316 -4.41 5.33 3.36
C HIS A 316 -5.16 6.62 2.97
N SER A 317 -5.79 7.30 3.93
CA SER A 317 -6.63 8.46 3.67
C SER A 317 -5.87 9.77 3.86
N ASP A 318 -6.24 10.78 3.07
CA ASP A 318 -5.82 12.16 3.32
C ASP A 318 -6.61 12.75 4.50
N ALA A 319 -5.96 13.58 5.32
CA ALA A 319 -6.58 14.20 6.50
C ALA A 319 -7.78 15.11 6.15
N ALA A 320 -7.83 15.66 4.92
CA ALA A 320 -8.93 16.49 4.44
C ALA A 320 -10.17 15.70 4.03
N MET A 321 -10.08 14.36 3.89
CA MET A 321 -11.24 13.53 3.52
C MET A 321 -12.37 13.65 4.56
N ASP A 322 -13.61 13.55 4.08
CA ASP A 322 -14.79 13.56 4.94
C ASP A 322 -14.93 12.23 5.69
N LEU A 323 -15.07 11.13 4.95
CA LEU A 323 -15.32 9.80 5.46
C LEU A 323 -14.61 8.74 4.60
N GLY A 324 -14.00 7.75 5.24
CA GLY A 324 -13.40 6.60 4.57
C GLY A 324 -14.46 5.72 3.92
N SER A 325 -14.10 5.07 2.81
CA SER A 325 -15.02 4.19 2.07
C SER A 325 -15.51 3.01 2.91
N THR A 326 -14.63 2.39 3.71
CA THR A 326 -15.02 1.34 4.66
C THR A 326 -16.04 1.86 5.66
N THR A 327 -15.77 3.01 6.27
CA THR A 327 -16.65 3.62 7.27
C THR A 327 -18.01 4.02 6.71
N ASP A 328 -18.07 4.58 5.49
CA ASP A 328 -19.34 4.88 4.81
C ASP A 328 -20.21 3.62 4.65
N GLN A 329 -19.61 2.51 4.21
CA GLN A 329 -20.35 1.25 4.06
C GLN A 329 -20.80 0.69 5.41
N LEU A 330 -19.95 0.77 6.45
CA LEU A 330 -20.30 0.28 7.79
C LEU A 330 -21.45 1.06 8.41
N ILE A 331 -21.48 2.39 8.27
CA ILE A 331 -22.58 3.21 8.81
C ILE A 331 -23.91 2.86 8.13
N ARG A 332 -23.88 2.55 6.82
CA ARG A 332 -25.08 2.22 6.03
C ARG A 332 -25.59 0.79 6.23
N LEU A 333 -24.71 -0.16 6.52
CA LEU A 333 -25.02 -1.59 6.36
C LEU A 333 -24.87 -2.42 7.63
N ALA A 334 -24.18 -1.93 8.66
CA ALA A 334 -23.95 -2.73 9.85
C ALA A 334 -25.28 -2.95 10.62
N PRO A 335 -25.42 -4.09 11.32
CA PRO A 335 -26.69 -4.49 11.93
C PRO A 335 -26.89 -3.96 13.36
N CYS A 336 -25.97 -3.14 13.88
CA CYS A 336 -25.93 -2.69 15.28
C CYS A 336 -25.81 -1.16 15.42
N ASN A 337 -25.41 -0.57 16.53
CA ASN A 337 -25.00 0.85 16.54
C ASN A 337 -23.57 1.04 16.00
N VAL A 338 -23.25 2.19 15.40
CA VAL A 338 -21.87 2.48 14.92
C VAL A 338 -21.33 3.77 15.51
N LEU A 339 -20.15 3.70 16.13
CA LEU A 339 -19.35 4.86 16.54
C LEU A 339 -18.31 5.17 15.46
N VAL A 340 -18.34 6.40 14.97
CA VAL A 340 -17.38 6.98 14.04
C VAL A 340 -16.41 7.87 14.83
N SER A 341 -15.18 7.38 15.01
CA SER A 341 -14.14 8.07 15.76
C SER A 341 -13.44 9.12 14.89
N SER A 342 -13.55 10.39 15.27
CA SER A 342 -12.70 11.48 14.79
C SER A 342 -11.41 11.61 15.58
N ARG A 343 -11.47 11.24 16.87
CA ARG A 343 -10.34 11.37 17.79
C ARG A 343 -9.15 10.60 17.25
N THR A 344 -7.98 11.20 17.39
CA THR A 344 -6.72 10.58 17.01
C THR A 344 -5.95 10.19 18.25
N HIS A 345 -5.42 8.99 18.25
CA HIS A 345 -4.46 8.51 19.22
C HIS A 345 -3.33 7.82 18.48
N VAL A 346 -2.10 8.26 18.71
CA VAL A 346 -0.91 7.61 18.16
C VAL A 346 -0.23 6.86 19.31
N PRO A 347 -0.23 5.52 19.28
CA PRO A 347 0.45 4.75 20.31
C PRO A 347 1.94 5.09 20.39
N PRO A 348 2.57 5.06 21.58
CA PRO A 348 3.99 5.32 21.76
C PRO A 348 4.86 4.52 20.79
N ILE A 349 5.97 5.13 20.34
CA ILE A 349 6.85 4.55 19.33
C ILE A 349 7.43 3.20 19.78
N ASP A 350 7.75 3.07 21.06
CA ASP A 350 8.27 1.84 21.66
C ASP A 350 7.32 0.66 21.44
N ARG A 351 6.01 0.86 21.60
CA ARG A 351 5.03 -0.20 21.40
C ARG A 351 4.84 -0.60 19.97
N ARG A 352 4.79 0.40 19.10
CA ARG A 352 4.69 0.15 17.66
C ARG A 352 5.89 -0.66 17.22
N ALA A 353 7.07 -0.25 17.68
CA ALA A 353 8.32 -0.93 17.39
C ALA A 353 8.40 -2.35 17.98
N GLU A 354 8.01 -2.58 19.23
CA GLU A 354 7.94 -3.92 19.81
C GLU A 354 7.00 -4.86 19.03
N ALA A 355 5.91 -4.32 18.47
CA ALA A 355 4.93 -5.11 17.73
C ALA A 355 5.31 -5.35 16.26
N SER A 356 6.03 -4.42 15.61
CA SER A 356 6.25 -4.42 14.16
C SER A 356 7.72 -4.54 13.72
N VAL A 357 8.68 -4.34 14.63
CA VAL A 357 10.11 -4.32 14.28
C VAL A 357 10.78 -5.62 14.68
N VAL A 358 11.32 -6.32 13.68
CA VAL A 358 12.12 -7.52 13.88
C VAL A 358 13.59 -7.15 13.88
N TRP A 359 14.33 -7.62 14.87
CA TRP A 359 15.78 -7.44 14.92
C TRP A 359 16.46 -8.62 14.24
N THR A 360 17.46 -8.35 13.39
CA THR A 360 18.30 -9.46 12.90
C THR A 360 19.18 -9.98 14.04
N PRO A 361 19.61 -11.26 14.00
CA PRO A 361 20.51 -11.80 15.02
C PRO A 361 21.78 -10.96 15.21
N GLU A 362 22.32 -10.42 14.11
CA GLU A 362 23.50 -9.55 14.13
C GLU A 362 23.23 -8.20 14.82
N ALA A 363 22.01 -7.67 14.68
CA ALA A 363 21.59 -6.46 15.37
C ALA A 363 21.39 -6.70 16.87
N GLU A 364 20.84 -7.85 17.26
CA GLU A 364 20.70 -8.25 18.66
C GLU A 364 22.08 -8.43 19.32
N GLU A 365 22.99 -9.16 18.68
CA GLU A 365 24.37 -9.32 19.18
C GLU A 365 25.06 -7.95 19.36
N ARG A 366 24.75 -7.00 18.47
CA ARG A 366 25.26 -5.64 18.58
C ARG A 366 24.67 -4.87 19.75
N MET A 367 23.39 -5.09 20.08
CA MET A 367 22.76 -4.52 21.27
C MET A 367 23.26 -5.13 22.58
N GLU A 368 23.71 -6.37 22.58
CA GLU A 368 24.35 -6.98 23.75
C GLU A 368 25.64 -6.24 24.15
N ARG A 369 26.37 -5.69 23.16
CA ARG A 369 27.58 -4.89 23.38
C ARG A 369 27.28 -3.52 24.00
N VAL A 370 26.03 -3.05 23.96
CA VAL A 370 25.63 -1.82 24.65
C VAL A 370 25.56 -2.10 26.17
N PRO A 371 26.15 -1.23 27.02
CA PRO A 371 26.10 -1.39 28.47
C PRO A 371 24.66 -1.54 28.99
N VAL A 372 24.45 -2.45 29.94
CA VAL A 372 23.11 -2.80 30.47
C VAL A 372 22.32 -1.55 30.91
N ALA A 373 22.98 -0.59 31.56
CA ALA A 373 22.36 0.65 32.05
C ALA A 373 21.80 1.54 30.94
N ALA A 374 22.33 1.46 29.71
CA ALA A 374 21.92 2.27 28.57
C ALA A 374 21.12 1.48 27.51
N ARG A 375 21.11 0.14 27.60
CA ARG A 375 20.57 -0.75 26.57
C ARG A 375 19.10 -0.48 26.24
N GLY A 376 18.27 -0.25 27.25
CA GLY A 376 16.85 0.09 27.05
C GLY A 376 16.67 1.40 26.29
N ILE A 377 17.39 2.46 26.71
CA ILE A 377 17.33 3.79 26.07
C ILE A 377 17.81 3.72 24.62
N VAL A 378 18.94 3.06 24.37
CA VAL A 378 19.50 2.91 23.03
C VAL A 378 18.57 2.09 22.13
N ARG A 379 17.96 1.01 22.65
CA ARG A 379 17.01 0.20 21.89
C ARG A 379 15.81 1.04 21.45
N THR A 380 15.18 1.79 22.36
CA THR A 380 14.12 2.76 22.03
C THR A 380 14.56 3.76 20.96
N ALA A 381 15.77 4.30 21.09
CA ALA A 381 16.26 5.31 20.17
C ALA A 381 16.54 4.74 18.75
N VAL A 382 17.09 3.52 18.67
CA VAL A 382 17.25 2.79 17.40
C VAL A 382 15.89 2.48 16.77
N LEU A 383 14.92 2.02 17.57
CA LEU A 383 13.57 1.74 17.13
C LEU A 383 12.88 2.99 16.58
N GLY A 384 13.04 4.13 17.27
CA GLY A 384 12.54 5.42 16.80
C GLY A 384 13.15 5.83 15.47
N TRP A 385 14.47 5.77 15.38
CA TRP A 385 15.23 6.09 14.16
C TRP A 385 14.81 5.23 12.96
N CYS A 386 14.61 3.93 13.18
CA CYS A 386 14.16 2.97 12.18
C CYS A 386 12.72 3.26 11.74
N THR A 387 11.82 3.49 12.70
CA THR A 387 10.40 3.75 12.44
C THR A 387 10.20 5.02 11.64
N GLU A 388 10.91 6.11 11.96
CA GLU A 388 10.86 7.38 11.22
C GLU A 388 11.26 7.23 9.74
N ARG A 389 12.11 6.25 9.44
CA ARG A 389 12.61 5.95 8.09
C ARG A 389 11.87 4.78 7.43
N GLY A 390 10.88 4.20 8.10
CA GLY A 390 10.05 3.10 7.57
C GLY A 390 10.72 1.72 7.58
N HIS A 391 11.79 1.52 8.37
CA HIS A 391 12.42 0.22 8.53
C HIS A 391 11.59 -0.69 9.47
N SER A 392 11.17 -1.85 8.97
CA SER A 392 10.49 -2.90 9.75
C SER A 392 11.43 -4.01 10.23
N VAL A 393 12.66 -4.04 9.71
CA VAL A 393 13.73 -4.94 10.16
C VAL A 393 14.93 -4.09 10.56
N VAL A 394 15.37 -4.21 11.81
CA VAL A 394 16.58 -3.54 12.30
C VAL A 394 17.79 -4.40 11.97
N SER A 395 18.62 -3.93 11.05
CA SER A 395 19.92 -4.54 10.75
C SER A 395 21.01 -4.01 11.67
N SER A 396 22.15 -4.71 11.73
CA SER A 396 23.31 -4.25 12.49
C SER A 396 23.83 -2.87 12.03
N GLY A 397 23.65 -2.54 10.75
CA GLY A 397 23.97 -1.23 10.19
C GLY A 397 23.03 -0.13 10.66
N ASP A 398 21.75 -0.43 10.87
CA ASP A 398 20.76 0.53 11.37
C ASP A 398 21.03 0.88 12.84
N VAL A 399 21.43 -0.13 13.65
CA VAL A 399 21.89 0.09 15.03
C VAL A 399 23.05 1.08 15.08
N ASP A 400 24.01 0.92 14.16
CA ASP A 400 25.17 1.81 14.07
C ASP A 400 24.80 3.20 13.63
N ALA A 401 24.03 3.32 12.55
CA ALA A 401 23.60 4.61 12.03
C ALA A 401 22.78 5.39 13.08
N ALA A 402 21.88 4.70 13.78
CA ALA A 402 21.07 5.30 14.83
C ALA A 402 21.93 5.73 16.04
N ILE A 403 22.79 4.85 16.56
CA ILE A 403 23.72 5.21 17.65
C ILE A 403 24.62 6.37 17.24
N ASP A 404 25.11 6.38 16.00
CA ASP A 404 25.98 7.43 15.47
C ASP A 404 25.29 8.79 15.35
N GLU A 405 23.99 8.79 15.03
CA GLU A 405 23.17 10.00 14.89
C GLU A 405 22.72 10.53 16.26
N ILE A 406 22.34 9.64 17.17
CA ILE A 406 21.85 9.97 18.52
C ILE A 406 23.00 10.36 19.45
N MET A 407 24.17 9.71 19.29
CA MET A 407 25.37 9.98 20.05
C MET A 407 26.52 10.34 19.11
N PRO A 408 26.54 11.56 18.54
CA PRO A 408 27.60 11.99 17.63
C PRO A 408 28.99 11.98 18.30
N PHE A 409 29.04 12.12 19.62
CA PHE A 409 30.26 11.90 20.41
C PHE A 409 30.69 10.43 20.43
N GLN A 410 29.77 9.46 20.46
CA GLN A 410 30.11 8.03 20.30
C GLN A 410 30.51 7.69 18.88
N ARG A 411 29.89 8.26 17.84
CA ARG A 411 30.36 8.16 16.46
C ARG A 411 31.79 8.67 16.30
N THR A 412 32.06 9.82 16.92
CA THR A 412 33.38 10.44 16.93
C THR A 412 34.34 9.58 17.75
N MET A 413 33.96 9.06 18.92
CA MET A 413 34.75 8.11 19.71
C MET A 413 34.98 6.77 19.05
N ARG A 414 34.03 6.26 18.25
CA ARG A 414 34.12 4.99 17.52
C ARG A 414 34.89 5.18 16.23
N ARG A 415 34.79 6.32 15.55
CA ARG A 415 35.76 6.72 14.52
C ARG A 415 37.13 6.92 15.11
N ILE A 416 37.26 7.59 16.25
CA ILE A 416 38.53 7.70 16.98
C ILE A 416 38.87 6.36 17.67
N GLY A 417 38.01 5.34 17.62
CA GLY A 417 38.15 3.99 18.18
C GLY A 417 38.62 2.98 17.13
N GLU A 418 38.06 3.09 15.93
CA GLU A 418 38.49 2.50 14.67
C GLU A 418 39.77 3.19 14.17
N VAL A 419 39.97 4.45 14.55
CA VAL A 419 41.21 5.23 14.48
C VAL A 419 41.89 5.26 15.86
N ALA A 420 41.44 4.48 16.87
CA ALA A 420 42.15 4.44 18.16
C ALA A 420 43.36 3.54 17.95
N GLY A 421 44.57 4.05 17.78
CA GLY A 421 45.31 5.05 18.55
C GLY A 421 44.70 6.40 18.97
N THR A 422 43.84 6.34 19.98
CA THR A 422 43.65 7.27 21.11
C THR A 422 43.07 8.69 20.91
N LEU A 423 41.97 8.88 21.64
CA LEU A 423 41.17 10.06 21.88
C LEU A 423 41.87 11.30 22.47
N HIS A 424 43.11 11.20 22.94
CA HIS A 424 43.84 12.33 23.54
C HIS A 424 44.60 13.18 22.50
N ALA A 425 44.68 12.72 21.25
CA ALA A 425 45.32 13.45 20.15
C ALA A 425 44.38 14.47 19.49
N ALA A 426 43.07 14.19 19.46
CA ALA A 426 42.06 15.05 18.85
C ALA A 426 41.90 16.41 19.58
N GLU A 427 42.03 16.41 20.92
CA GLU A 427 41.99 17.65 21.72
C GLU A 427 43.21 18.55 21.51
N ARG A 428 44.36 17.99 21.11
CA ARG A 428 45.61 18.74 20.88
C ARG A 428 45.73 19.29 19.45
N ALA A 429 45.18 18.57 18.46
CA ALA A 429 45.25 18.93 17.05
C ALA A 429 44.41 20.17 16.67
N MET A 430 43.39 20.53 17.46
CA MET A 430 42.58 21.72 17.19
C MET A 430 43.26 23.06 17.50
N ARG A 431 44.42 23.08 18.18
CA ARG A 431 44.96 24.34 18.70
C ARG A 431 46.07 25.00 17.88
N GLU A 432 46.87 24.30 17.10
CA GLU A 432 48.09 24.93 16.53
C GLU A 432 48.50 24.35 15.17
N GLU A 433 48.36 25.13 14.09
CA GLU A 433 48.76 24.80 12.71
C GLU A 433 49.60 25.93 12.09
N PRO A 434 50.68 25.64 11.33
CA PRO A 434 50.97 26.42 10.10
C PRO A 434 51.60 25.63 8.89
N PRO A 435 51.66 26.21 7.65
CA PRO A 435 51.79 25.49 6.35
C PRO A 435 53.21 25.12 5.84
N VAL A 436 53.31 24.35 4.74
CA VAL A 436 54.41 23.41 4.36
C VAL A 436 55.49 23.95 3.38
N GLU A 437 55.48 25.21 2.96
CA GLU A 437 56.29 25.66 1.80
C GLU A 437 57.79 26.00 2.05
N GLN A 438 58.38 25.63 3.19
CA GLN A 438 59.75 26.06 3.55
C GLN A 438 60.66 24.93 4.04
N ALA A 439 60.41 23.67 3.68
CA ALA A 439 61.20 22.54 4.16
C ALA A 439 62.61 22.49 3.52
N ARG A 440 63.67 22.38 4.33
CA ARG A 440 65.08 22.29 3.92
C ARG A 440 65.75 20.95 4.29
N ALA A 441 65.14 20.15 5.16
CA ALA A 441 65.61 18.82 5.53
C ALA A 441 64.42 17.91 5.85
N VAL A 442 64.53 16.60 5.62
CA VAL A 442 63.51 15.60 5.93
C VAL A 442 64.08 14.52 6.83
N CYS A 443 63.33 14.15 7.87
CA CYS A 443 63.69 13.04 8.74
C CYS A 443 63.61 11.73 7.95
N ASP A 444 64.71 10.99 7.91
CA ASP A 444 64.83 9.70 7.19
C ASP A 444 63.95 8.59 7.77
N THR A 445 63.59 8.71 9.05
CA THR A 445 62.82 7.70 9.77
C THR A 445 61.31 7.85 9.58
N CYS A 446 60.79 9.09 9.53
CA CYS A 446 59.34 9.32 9.52
C CYS A 446 58.87 10.32 8.45
N GLY A 447 59.77 10.82 7.61
CA GLY A 447 59.41 11.73 6.51
C GLY A 447 59.06 13.15 6.93
N TYR A 448 59.30 13.55 8.20
CA TYR A 448 58.99 14.90 8.66
C TYR A 448 59.86 15.95 7.97
N ALA A 449 59.22 16.89 7.27
CA ALA A 449 59.87 17.95 6.51
C ALA A 449 60.10 19.20 7.38
N ALA A 450 61.33 19.36 7.84
CA ALA A 450 61.77 20.45 8.71
C ALA A 450 62.18 21.68 7.90
N ARG A 451 61.83 22.87 8.40
CA ARG A 451 62.18 24.15 7.76
C ARG A 451 63.64 24.58 7.96
N ALA A 452 64.27 24.11 9.03
CA ALA A 452 65.65 24.44 9.37
C ALA A 452 66.63 23.52 8.64
N GLU A 453 67.79 24.07 8.25
CA GLU A 453 68.84 23.35 7.51
C GLU A 453 69.55 22.26 8.33
N GLN A 454 69.44 22.33 9.67
CA GLN A 454 69.91 21.34 10.66
C GLN A 454 68.95 21.34 11.87
N PRO A 455 67.92 20.49 11.87
CA PRO A 455 66.96 20.40 12.98
C PRO A 455 67.55 19.59 14.14
N ALA A 456 67.33 20.05 15.38
CA ALA A 456 67.95 19.46 16.57
C ALA A 456 67.33 18.13 17.03
N VAL A 457 66.05 17.88 16.76
CA VAL A 457 65.34 16.62 17.01
C VAL A 457 64.07 16.59 16.16
N CYS A 458 63.66 15.41 15.71
CA CYS A 458 62.42 15.28 14.95
C CYS A 458 61.18 15.41 15.84
N PRO A 459 60.29 16.38 15.61
CA PRO A 459 59.11 16.57 16.46
C PRO A 459 58.03 15.50 16.24
N VAL A 460 58.12 14.72 15.16
CA VAL A 460 57.16 13.65 14.84
C VAL A 460 57.60 12.31 15.43
N CYS A 461 58.88 11.94 15.31
CA CYS A 461 59.37 10.65 15.78
C CYS A 461 60.39 10.71 16.92
N GLY A 462 60.80 11.90 17.36
CA GLY A 462 61.82 12.09 18.39
C GLY A 462 63.25 11.75 17.96
N GLY A 463 63.47 11.44 16.67
CA GLY A 463 64.77 11.02 16.14
C GLY A 463 65.86 12.08 16.33
N PRO A 464 67.12 11.67 16.58
CA PRO A 464 68.24 12.58 16.80
C PRO A 464 68.57 13.37 15.53
N PRO A 465 69.31 14.49 15.65
CA PRO A 465 69.58 15.40 14.54
C PRO A 465 70.37 14.77 13.39
N GLU A 466 71.09 13.66 13.66
CA GLU A 466 71.81 12.92 12.62
C GLU A 466 70.87 12.18 11.65
N GLY A 467 69.61 11.94 12.03
CA GLY A 467 68.56 11.26 11.25
C GLY A 467 67.78 12.18 10.30
N PHE A 468 68.44 13.20 9.75
CA PHE A 468 67.83 14.17 8.83
C PHE A 468 68.62 14.29 7.53
N GLN A 469 67.95 13.99 6.42
CA GLN A 469 68.49 14.07 5.07
C GLN A 469 68.13 15.42 4.42
N ARG A 470 69.11 16.09 3.81
CA ARG A 470 68.90 17.40 3.16
C ARG A 470 68.26 17.23 1.78
N LEU A 471 67.27 18.07 1.47
CA LEU A 471 66.57 18.07 0.19
C LEU A 471 67.10 19.17 -0.74
N ASP A 472 67.60 18.77 -1.91
CA ASP A 472 67.88 19.68 -3.02
C ASP A 472 66.62 19.82 -3.91
N VAL A 473 65.83 20.85 -3.62
CA VAL A 473 64.56 21.14 -4.29
C VAL A 473 64.77 21.58 -5.76
N ALA A 474 65.98 22.01 -6.15
CA ALA A 474 66.26 22.41 -7.54
C ALA A 474 66.39 21.21 -8.50
N GLY A 475 66.87 20.05 -8.01
CA GLY A 475 67.00 18.82 -8.82
C GLY A 475 65.67 18.11 -9.11
N LEU A 476 64.71 18.20 -8.18
CA LEU A 476 63.38 17.57 -8.31
C LEU A 476 62.48 18.25 -9.34
N LEU A 477 62.60 19.57 -9.49
CA LEU A 477 61.81 20.33 -10.48
C LEU A 477 62.31 20.15 -11.92
N ALA A 478 63.58 19.77 -12.11
CA ALA A 478 64.15 19.48 -13.44
C ALA A 478 63.71 18.10 -13.99
N ALA A 479 63.43 17.14 -13.11
CA ALA A 479 62.92 15.81 -13.50
C ALA A 479 61.44 15.83 -13.91
N ALA A 480 60.66 16.78 -13.40
CA ALA A 480 59.23 16.94 -13.72
C ALA A 480 58.96 17.69 -15.06
N ALA A 481 60.00 18.23 -15.71
CA ALA A 481 59.88 18.97 -16.97
C ALA A 481 59.99 18.09 -18.23
N ASN A 482 60.33 16.81 -18.10
CA ASN A 482 60.36 15.86 -19.20
C ASN A 482 59.31 14.77 -18.95
N GLU A 483 58.07 15.00 -19.43
CA GLU A 483 57.21 14.00 -20.11
C GLU A 483 55.75 14.49 -20.20
N GLY A 484 55.44 15.13 -21.35
CA GLY A 484 54.23 14.89 -22.15
C GLY A 484 52.82 15.04 -21.53
N ASP A 485 52.19 16.18 -21.84
CA ASP A 485 50.79 16.56 -21.62
C ASP A 485 49.76 15.61 -22.29
N ALA A 486 48.66 15.32 -21.59
CA ALA A 486 47.31 15.19 -22.15
C ALA A 486 46.23 15.26 -21.05
N GLY A 487 46.08 16.42 -20.40
CA GLY A 487 44.96 16.68 -19.48
C GLY A 487 43.73 17.30 -20.17
N GLU A 488 42.59 16.61 -20.18
CA GLU A 488 41.28 17.17 -20.53
C GLU A 488 40.67 17.94 -19.34
N THR A 489 40.02 19.08 -19.61
CA THR A 489 39.48 19.99 -18.59
C THR A 489 38.05 19.61 -18.21
N GLY A 490 37.78 19.36 -16.93
CA GLY A 490 36.43 19.13 -16.40
C GLY A 490 35.64 20.42 -16.13
N PHE A 491 34.34 20.28 -15.83
CA PHE A 491 33.38 21.38 -15.57
C PHE A 491 33.75 22.28 -14.37
N ASP A 492 34.66 21.86 -13.50
CA ASP A 492 35.20 22.58 -12.35
C ASP A 492 36.54 23.30 -12.64
N GLY A 493 36.98 23.33 -13.91
CA GLY A 493 38.13 24.12 -14.36
C GLY A 493 39.51 23.58 -13.93
N ARG A 494 39.58 22.42 -13.27
CA ARG A 494 40.85 21.76 -12.89
C ARG A 494 41.21 20.67 -13.90
N ARG A 495 42.45 20.67 -14.41
CA ARG A 495 42.96 19.62 -15.32
C ARG A 495 43.33 18.37 -14.49
N LEU A 496 42.72 17.24 -14.80
CA LEU A 496 43.07 15.93 -14.24
C LEU A 496 43.73 15.11 -15.34
N GLY A 497 45.04 14.87 -15.18
CA GLY A 497 45.79 14.03 -16.12
C GLY A 497 45.48 12.56 -15.89
N TRP A 498 45.31 11.79 -16.96
CA TRP A 498 45.28 10.33 -16.90
C TRP A 498 46.66 9.79 -17.25
N THR A 499 47.17 8.82 -16.49
CA THR A 499 48.35 8.08 -16.92
C THR A 499 48.02 7.19 -18.13
N LEU A 500 49.03 6.87 -18.94
CA LEU A 500 48.89 6.02 -20.12
C LEU A 500 48.35 4.63 -19.75
N GLU A 501 48.81 4.07 -18.63
CA GLU A 501 48.36 2.78 -18.08
C GLU A 501 46.90 2.83 -17.59
N ALA A 502 46.50 3.92 -16.92
CA ALA A 502 45.14 4.13 -16.45
C ALA A 502 44.13 4.17 -17.62
N ARG A 503 44.51 4.80 -18.75
CA ARG A 503 43.70 4.77 -19.98
C ARG A 503 43.64 3.38 -20.59
N GLY A 504 44.74 2.64 -20.56
CA GLY A 504 44.80 1.25 -21.02
C GLY A 504 43.80 0.35 -20.29
N LEU A 505 43.73 0.44 -18.96
CA LEU A 505 42.77 -0.32 -18.16
C LEU A 505 41.32 0.05 -18.47
N LEU A 506 40.98 1.34 -18.52
CA LEU A 506 39.61 1.78 -18.83
C LEU A 506 39.15 1.32 -20.23
N HIS A 507 40.07 1.21 -21.17
CA HIS A 507 39.78 0.76 -22.54
C HIS A 507 39.50 -0.74 -22.66
N GLN A 508 39.76 -1.54 -21.62
CA GLN A 508 39.36 -2.96 -21.58
C GLN A 508 37.83 -3.13 -21.56
N LEU A 509 37.08 -2.15 -21.04
CA LEU A 509 35.61 -2.16 -21.07
C LEU A 509 35.09 -1.82 -22.47
N PRO A 510 33.98 -2.43 -22.96
CA PRO A 510 33.39 -2.09 -24.26
C PRO A 510 33.07 -0.60 -24.40
N ALA A 511 33.32 -0.03 -25.58
CA ALA A 511 32.98 1.36 -25.85
C ALA A 511 31.45 1.56 -25.78
N GLY A 512 30.98 2.57 -25.05
CA GLY A 512 29.56 2.82 -24.87
C GLY A 512 29.20 3.37 -23.50
N TYR A 513 27.97 3.14 -23.06
CA TYR A 513 27.45 3.66 -21.80
C TYR A 513 28.26 3.17 -20.58
N LEU A 514 28.63 1.88 -20.55
CA LEU A 514 29.37 1.28 -19.44
C LEU A 514 30.72 1.98 -19.20
N ARG A 515 31.55 2.13 -20.24
CA ARG A 515 32.85 2.82 -20.13
C ARG A 515 32.70 4.29 -19.70
N ARG A 516 31.67 5.00 -20.18
CA ARG A 516 31.39 6.39 -19.77
C ARG A 516 30.97 6.48 -18.30
N ARG A 517 30.15 5.55 -17.83
CA ARG A 517 29.70 5.48 -16.42
C ARG A 517 30.88 5.22 -15.48
N VAL A 518 31.73 4.25 -15.81
CA VAL A 518 32.91 3.89 -15.01
C VAL A 518 33.94 5.03 -15.00
N LYS A 519 34.18 5.68 -16.15
CA LYS A 519 35.04 6.88 -16.25
C LYS A 519 34.59 7.97 -15.26
N ALA A 520 33.29 8.28 -15.22
CA ALA A 520 32.75 9.32 -14.33
C ALA A 520 32.91 8.98 -12.83
N ILE A 521 32.75 7.70 -12.46
CA ILE A 521 32.96 7.24 -11.07
C ILE A 521 34.42 7.41 -10.66
N ILE A 522 35.37 7.02 -11.53
CA ILE A 522 36.81 7.14 -11.28
C ILE A 522 37.22 8.60 -11.14
N GLU A 523 36.76 9.48 -12.04
CA GLU A 523 37.07 10.91 -11.97
C GLU A 523 36.53 11.55 -10.68
N LYS A 524 35.33 11.17 -10.25
CA LYS A 524 34.77 11.62 -8.97
C LYS A 524 35.59 11.13 -7.78
N ALA A 525 36.04 9.88 -7.81
CA ALA A 525 36.88 9.30 -6.74
C ALA A 525 38.23 10.02 -6.64
N ALA A 526 38.87 10.31 -7.77
CA ALA A 526 40.14 11.04 -7.81
C ALA A 526 39.99 12.48 -7.28
N ARG A 527 38.89 13.18 -7.62
CA ARG A 527 38.60 14.53 -7.12
C ARG A 527 38.34 14.58 -5.62
N THR A 528 37.56 13.63 -5.11
CA THR A 528 37.24 13.54 -3.68
C THR A 528 38.52 13.33 -2.84
N ARG A 529 39.50 12.62 -3.42
CA ARG A 529 40.82 12.37 -2.81
C ARG A 529 41.87 13.43 -3.17
N ARG A 530 41.50 14.48 -3.91
CA ARG A 530 42.37 15.59 -4.37
C ARG A 530 43.66 15.13 -5.06
N LEU A 531 43.58 14.06 -5.85
CA LEU A 531 44.74 13.47 -6.51
C LEU A 531 45.13 14.29 -7.76
N PRO A 532 46.43 14.50 -8.01
CA PRO A 532 46.91 15.31 -9.13
C PRO A 532 46.73 14.63 -10.50
N ALA A 533 46.63 13.30 -10.53
CA ALA A 533 46.41 12.50 -11.73
C ALA A 533 45.67 11.19 -11.40
N ILE A 534 45.00 10.61 -12.40
CA ILE A 534 44.34 9.31 -12.32
C ILE A 534 45.34 8.23 -12.73
N THR A 535 45.76 7.43 -11.76
CA THR A 535 46.71 6.32 -11.91
C THR A 535 45.99 4.97 -12.08
N ALA A 536 46.72 3.95 -12.56
CA ALA A 536 46.17 2.62 -12.79
C ALA A 536 45.54 1.99 -11.53
N GLU A 537 46.16 2.20 -10.36
CA GLU A 537 45.71 1.69 -9.06
C GLU A 537 44.30 2.14 -8.67
N ILE A 538 43.88 3.33 -9.12
CA ILE A 538 42.55 3.87 -8.85
C ILE A 538 41.53 3.31 -9.84
N VAL A 539 41.95 3.07 -11.08
CA VAL A 539 41.09 2.57 -12.16
C VAL A 539 40.78 1.09 -11.99
N GLU A 540 41.79 0.32 -11.59
CA GLU A 540 41.76 -1.14 -11.60
C GLU A 540 40.60 -1.77 -10.81
N PRO A 541 40.29 -1.36 -9.57
CA PRO A 541 39.19 -1.96 -8.81
C PRO A 541 37.82 -1.71 -9.46
N HIS A 542 37.65 -0.57 -10.14
CA HIS A 542 36.40 -0.20 -10.79
C HIS A 542 36.21 -0.89 -12.14
N VAL A 543 37.30 -1.12 -12.88
CA VAL A 543 37.25 -1.85 -14.15
C VAL A 543 37.14 -3.35 -13.94
N ARG A 544 37.93 -3.93 -13.02
CA ARG A 544 37.97 -5.38 -12.78
C ARG A 544 36.60 -5.93 -12.39
N ARG A 545 35.88 -5.24 -11.50
CA ARG A 545 34.52 -5.61 -11.10
C ARG A 545 33.56 -5.71 -12.29
N GLU A 546 33.66 -4.81 -13.25
CA GLU A 546 32.75 -4.79 -14.41
C GLU A 546 33.18 -5.81 -15.47
N LEU A 547 34.47 -6.11 -15.59
CA LEU A 547 34.98 -7.20 -16.45
C LEU A 547 34.58 -8.57 -15.92
N GLU A 548 34.65 -8.81 -14.61
CA GLU A 548 34.18 -10.07 -13.99
C GLU A 548 32.69 -10.32 -14.27
N VAL A 549 31.87 -9.26 -14.24
CA VAL A 549 30.44 -9.34 -14.59
C VAL A 549 30.25 -9.61 -16.09
N LEU A 550 31.05 -8.99 -16.97
CA LEU A 550 31.00 -9.24 -18.40
C LEU A 550 31.47 -10.66 -18.77
N ASP A 551 32.49 -11.19 -18.10
CA ASP A 551 32.99 -12.56 -18.29
C ASP A 551 31.97 -13.61 -17.81
N SER A 552 31.26 -13.34 -16.71
CA SER A 552 30.15 -14.18 -16.27
C SER A 552 28.92 -14.13 -17.20
N ALA A 553 28.80 -13.08 -18.02
CA ALA A 553 27.77 -12.91 -19.04
C ALA A 553 28.20 -13.35 -20.46
N ALA A 554 29.50 -13.60 -20.69
CA ALA A 554 30.07 -14.06 -21.95
C ALA A 554 30.12 -15.61 -22.02
N ALA A 555 28.92 -16.21 -22.11
CA ALA A 555 28.45 -17.56 -22.55
C ALA A 555 29.43 -18.77 -22.69
N PRO A 556 28.98 -20.06 -22.66
CA PRO A 556 29.87 -21.22 -22.81
C PRO A 556 30.39 -21.35 -24.25
N HIS A 557 31.33 -20.50 -24.64
CA HIS A 557 32.13 -20.62 -25.85
C HIS A 557 33.61 -20.37 -25.53
N ARG A 558 34.12 -21.04 -24.48
CA ARG A 558 35.49 -21.59 -24.44
C ARG A 558 35.69 -22.44 -23.19
N ALA A 559 35.55 -23.75 -23.34
CA ALA A 559 36.14 -24.74 -22.44
C ALA A 559 37.07 -25.65 -23.27
N PRO A 560 38.19 -26.15 -22.70
CA PRO A 560 39.15 -26.98 -23.44
C PRO A 560 38.54 -28.30 -23.90
N LEU A 561 38.92 -28.77 -25.10
CA LEU A 561 38.46 -30.03 -25.71
C LEU A 561 38.77 -31.25 -24.82
N PRO A 562 37.79 -32.15 -24.55
CA PRO A 562 38.05 -33.46 -23.96
C PRO A 562 38.36 -34.53 -25.03
N PRO A 563 38.91 -35.70 -24.66
CA PRO A 563 39.36 -36.73 -25.61
C PRO A 563 38.22 -37.36 -26.41
N ALA A 564 38.55 -37.86 -27.60
CA ALA A 564 37.65 -38.22 -28.71
C ALA A 564 36.65 -39.37 -28.47
N ASP A 565 36.65 -40.01 -27.30
CA ASP A 565 35.85 -41.23 -27.09
C ASP A 565 34.55 -41.01 -26.30
N ALA A 566 34.24 -39.78 -25.88
CA ALA A 566 33.04 -39.45 -25.09
C ALA A 566 31.92 -38.74 -25.89
N ALA A 567 31.97 -38.78 -27.22
CA ALA A 567 31.01 -38.08 -28.10
C ALA A 567 29.87 -38.96 -28.65
N ALA A 568 29.72 -40.21 -28.19
CA ALA A 568 28.79 -41.17 -28.79
C ALA A 568 27.48 -41.44 -28.03
N GLU A 569 27.25 -40.91 -26.81
CA GLU A 569 26.08 -41.33 -26.00
C GLU A 569 25.04 -40.25 -25.66
N ILE A 570 25.12 -39.03 -26.18
CA ILE A 570 24.06 -38.00 -25.99
C ILE A 570 23.52 -37.51 -27.33
N ALA A 571 23.04 -38.46 -28.14
CA ALA A 571 22.18 -38.22 -29.29
C ALA A 571 21.06 -39.26 -29.28
N GLY A 572 19.95 -38.96 -28.58
CA GLY A 572 18.88 -39.94 -28.36
C GLY A 572 17.53 -39.36 -27.95
N ALA A 573 17.16 -38.17 -28.43
CA ALA A 573 15.75 -37.76 -28.43
C ALA A 573 15.07 -38.42 -29.65
N ARG A 574 14.24 -39.44 -29.40
CA ARG A 574 13.47 -40.19 -30.42
C ARG A 574 12.75 -39.25 -31.39
N ARG A 575 13.25 -39.12 -32.62
CA ARG A 575 12.46 -38.63 -33.76
C ARG A 575 11.61 -39.79 -34.27
N LEU A 576 10.30 -39.59 -34.40
CA LEU A 576 9.44 -40.58 -35.04
C LEU A 576 9.84 -40.69 -36.52
N PRO A 577 9.96 -41.91 -37.08
CA PRO A 577 10.21 -42.06 -38.51
C PRO A 577 9.02 -41.50 -39.31
N TRP A 578 9.28 -40.85 -40.44
CA TRP A 578 8.25 -40.35 -41.34
C TRP A 578 8.05 -41.34 -42.49
N THR A 579 6.82 -41.52 -42.93
CA THR A 579 6.58 -42.29 -44.16
C THR A 579 6.95 -41.46 -45.38
N ALA A 580 7.41 -42.11 -46.45
CA ALA A 580 7.79 -41.41 -47.69
C ALA A 580 6.63 -40.58 -48.28
N GLU A 581 5.39 -40.99 -48.05
CA GLU A 581 4.20 -40.24 -48.45
C GLU A 581 3.99 -38.96 -47.61
N ALA A 582 4.28 -39.01 -46.31
CA ALA A 582 4.21 -37.85 -45.41
C ALA A 582 5.30 -36.81 -45.74
N GLU A 583 6.51 -37.26 -46.07
CA GLU A 583 7.61 -36.39 -46.50
C GLU A 583 7.28 -35.67 -47.81
N SER A 584 6.82 -36.41 -48.83
CA SER A 584 6.43 -35.83 -50.13
C SER A 584 5.32 -34.78 -49.99
N ARG A 585 4.39 -34.95 -49.05
CA ARG A 585 3.31 -33.98 -48.80
C ARG A 585 3.82 -32.71 -48.12
N LEU A 586 4.76 -32.83 -47.18
CA LEU A 586 5.37 -31.68 -46.52
C LEU A 586 6.27 -30.88 -47.48
N GLU A 587 6.94 -31.54 -48.42
CA GLU A 587 7.78 -30.92 -49.44
C GLU A 587 7.00 -30.01 -50.42
N ARG A 588 5.67 -30.17 -50.53
CA ARG A 588 4.80 -29.28 -51.32
C ARG A 588 4.70 -27.86 -50.76
N ILE A 589 5.05 -27.67 -49.49
CA ILE A 589 5.15 -26.34 -48.85
C ILE A 589 6.53 -25.77 -49.16
N PRO A 590 6.72 -24.52 -49.63
CA PRO A 590 8.06 -23.98 -49.91
C PRO A 590 9.01 -24.03 -48.71
N GLU A 591 10.31 -24.15 -48.96
CA GLU A 591 11.34 -24.14 -47.90
C GLU A 591 11.36 -22.81 -47.16
N GLY A 592 11.42 -22.86 -45.83
CA GLY A 592 11.44 -21.70 -44.96
C GLY A 592 10.71 -21.93 -43.65
N PHE A 593 10.43 -20.84 -42.93
CA PHE A 593 9.82 -20.85 -41.60
C PHE A 593 8.51 -21.66 -41.53
N LEU A 594 7.64 -21.53 -42.54
CA LEU A 594 6.35 -22.21 -42.60
C LEU A 594 6.49 -23.74 -42.67
N ARG A 595 7.45 -24.28 -43.45
CA ARG A 595 7.66 -25.74 -43.54
C ARG A 595 8.18 -26.31 -42.22
N ASN A 596 9.04 -25.57 -41.51
CA ASN A 596 9.56 -25.98 -40.20
C ASN A 596 8.47 -25.95 -39.12
N LEU A 597 7.64 -24.91 -39.09
CA LEU A 597 6.52 -24.80 -38.16
C LEU A 597 5.49 -25.93 -38.36
N VAL A 598 5.14 -26.22 -39.62
CA VAL A 598 4.23 -27.34 -39.95
C VAL A 598 4.86 -28.68 -39.57
N ARG A 599 6.15 -28.89 -39.82
CA ARG A 599 6.86 -30.11 -39.41
C ARG A 599 6.78 -30.34 -37.90
N GLU A 600 7.07 -29.32 -37.10
CA GLU A 600 7.01 -29.40 -35.64
C GLU A 600 5.58 -29.67 -35.13
N GLN A 601 4.56 -29.07 -35.74
CA GLN A 601 3.17 -29.34 -35.36
C GLN A 601 2.73 -30.76 -35.71
N VAL A 602 3.13 -31.27 -36.88
CA VAL A 602 2.83 -32.65 -37.30
C VAL A 602 3.49 -33.67 -36.36
N GLU A 603 4.76 -33.45 -35.99
CA GLU A 603 5.47 -34.33 -35.05
C GLU A 603 4.84 -34.29 -33.65
N ARG A 604 4.42 -33.11 -33.20
CA ARG A 604 3.69 -32.94 -31.94
C ARG A 604 2.36 -33.68 -31.94
N LEU A 605 1.59 -33.57 -33.03
CA LEU A 605 0.30 -34.26 -33.19
C LEU A 605 0.50 -35.79 -33.19
N ALA A 606 1.50 -36.28 -33.93
CA ALA A 606 1.82 -37.70 -33.96
C ALA A 606 2.25 -38.24 -32.59
N LEU A 607 3.02 -37.47 -31.82
CA LEU A 607 3.39 -37.81 -30.44
C LEU A 607 2.19 -37.79 -29.49
N GLN A 608 1.31 -36.79 -29.59
CA GLN A 608 0.08 -36.71 -28.78
C GLN A 608 -0.86 -37.88 -29.03
N LEU A 609 -0.93 -38.35 -30.29
CA LEU A 609 -1.70 -39.53 -30.68
C LEU A 609 -0.95 -40.85 -30.40
N SER A 610 0.24 -40.79 -29.79
CA SER A 610 1.12 -41.95 -29.54
C SER A 610 1.38 -42.81 -30.78
N ALA A 611 1.47 -42.17 -31.94
CA ALA A 611 1.72 -42.85 -33.21
C ALA A 611 3.16 -43.38 -33.27
N ALA A 612 3.35 -44.57 -33.85
CA ALA A 612 4.66 -45.17 -34.04
C ALA A 612 5.50 -44.50 -35.15
N GLU A 613 4.83 -43.83 -36.10
CA GLU A 613 5.44 -43.10 -37.22
C GLU A 613 4.55 -41.95 -37.69
N VAL A 614 5.16 -40.96 -38.36
CA VAL A 614 4.44 -39.82 -38.95
C VAL A 614 3.89 -40.23 -40.31
N GLY A 615 2.62 -40.65 -40.33
CA GLY A 615 1.85 -40.93 -41.54
C GLY A 615 1.21 -39.70 -42.21
N ALA A 616 0.66 -39.92 -43.40
CA ALA A 616 0.15 -38.87 -44.28
C ALA A 616 -1.10 -38.13 -43.75
N LEU A 617 -1.89 -38.78 -42.89
CA LEU A 617 -3.03 -38.20 -42.18
C LEU A 617 -2.59 -37.16 -41.13
N HIS A 618 -1.47 -37.37 -40.45
CA HIS A 618 -0.94 -36.40 -39.47
C HIS A 618 -0.47 -35.12 -40.16
N VAL A 619 0.10 -35.25 -41.36
CA VAL A 619 0.50 -34.11 -42.20
C VAL A 619 -0.71 -33.30 -42.64
N GLU A 620 -1.79 -33.95 -43.08
CA GLU A 620 -3.03 -33.26 -43.48
C GLU A 620 -3.71 -32.54 -42.30
N ALA A 621 -3.78 -33.19 -41.14
CA ALA A 621 -4.31 -32.59 -39.93
C ALA A 621 -3.48 -31.37 -39.49
N GLY A 622 -2.14 -31.50 -39.45
CA GLY A 622 -1.25 -30.38 -39.10
C GLY A 622 -1.29 -29.22 -40.10
N ILE A 623 -1.43 -29.49 -41.40
CA ILE A 623 -1.61 -28.44 -42.42
C ILE A 623 -2.98 -27.76 -42.27
N GLY A 624 -4.03 -28.53 -41.99
CA GLY A 624 -5.38 -28.01 -41.76
C GLY A 624 -5.44 -27.05 -40.57
N GLU A 625 -4.78 -27.43 -39.47
CA GLU A 625 -4.71 -26.63 -38.25
C GLU A 625 -3.85 -25.38 -38.41
N ALA A 626 -2.69 -25.49 -39.08
CA ALA A 626 -1.87 -24.33 -39.43
C ALA A 626 -2.63 -23.33 -40.34
N ARG A 627 -3.45 -23.82 -41.28
CA ARG A 627 -4.31 -22.96 -42.13
C ARG A 627 -5.46 -22.32 -41.35
N ALA A 628 -6.01 -23.01 -40.35
CA ALA A 628 -7.04 -22.45 -39.48
C ALA A 628 -6.47 -21.31 -38.62
N GLN A 629 -5.34 -21.54 -37.94
CA GLN A 629 -4.62 -20.50 -37.17
C GLN A 629 -4.21 -19.32 -38.04
N MET A 630 -3.78 -19.56 -39.28
CA MET A 630 -3.37 -18.49 -40.21
C MET A 630 -4.56 -17.67 -40.74
N ARG A 631 -5.75 -18.28 -40.92
CA ARG A 631 -6.99 -17.54 -41.25
C ARG A 631 -7.49 -16.71 -40.07
N GLU A 632 -7.33 -17.22 -38.85
CA GLU A 632 -7.71 -16.54 -37.62
C GLU A 632 -6.80 -15.33 -37.33
N THR A 633 -5.51 -15.41 -37.68
CA THR A 633 -4.55 -14.29 -37.53
C THR A 633 -4.59 -13.26 -38.67
N LEU A 634 -5.10 -13.59 -39.86
CA LEU A 634 -5.14 -12.69 -41.03
C LEU A 634 -6.51 -12.05 -41.33
N GLY A 635 -7.55 -12.32 -40.53
CA GLY A 635 -8.83 -11.59 -40.54
C GLY A 635 -9.44 -11.32 -41.92
N ALA A 636 -10.17 -12.27 -42.49
CA ALA A 636 -10.96 -12.03 -43.70
C ALA A 636 -12.41 -11.68 -43.34
N GLY A 637 -12.74 -10.39 -43.36
CA GLY A 637 -14.08 -9.89 -43.61
C GLY A 637 -14.27 -9.63 -45.10
N ASP A 638 -15.46 -9.92 -45.62
CA ASP A 638 -15.89 -9.57 -46.97
C ASP A 638 -15.80 -8.05 -47.20
N GLY A 639 -15.09 -7.63 -48.26
CA GLY A 639 -15.02 -6.23 -48.69
C GLY A 639 -14.07 -6.03 -49.87
N ASP A 640 -14.61 -5.46 -50.95
CA ASP A 640 -13.92 -5.16 -52.23
C ASP A 640 -12.66 -4.27 -52.08
N PRO A 641 -11.66 -4.38 -52.98
CA PRO A 641 -10.32 -3.81 -52.79
C PRO A 641 -10.17 -2.36 -53.30
N PRO A 642 -9.28 -1.54 -52.70
CA PRO A 642 -8.98 -0.20 -53.22
C PRO A 642 -8.03 -0.25 -54.46
N PRO A 643 -8.10 0.77 -55.34
CA PRO A 643 -7.52 0.73 -56.68
C PRO A 643 -6.02 1.10 -56.69
N GLY A 644 -5.25 0.51 -57.60
CA GLY A 644 -3.94 1.06 -57.97
C GLY A 644 -2.86 0.02 -58.28
N CYS A 645 -3.02 -0.73 -59.35
CA CYS A 645 -1.91 -1.38 -60.05
C CYS A 645 -1.28 -0.37 -61.04
N PRO A 646 0.03 -0.46 -61.32
CA PRO A 646 0.39 -0.67 -62.72
C PRO A 646 1.50 -1.71 -62.86
N MET A 647 1.19 -2.84 -63.49
CA MET A 647 1.89 -3.39 -64.65
C MET A 647 1.25 -4.74 -65.04
N HIS A 648 0.42 -4.67 -66.09
CA HIS A 648 0.29 -5.62 -67.22
C HIS A 648 0.12 -7.13 -66.93
N ARG A 649 -0.78 -7.88 -67.59
CA ARG A 649 -1.77 -7.62 -68.65
C ARG A 649 -2.51 -8.95 -68.87
N ALA A 650 -3.79 -8.83 -69.21
CA ALA A 650 -4.51 -9.57 -70.26
C ALA A 650 -4.83 -11.07 -70.10
N ASN A 651 -6.16 -11.28 -69.97
CA ASN A 651 -7.01 -12.09 -70.85
C ASN A 651 -7.19 -13.59 -70.60
N GLY A 652 -8.44 -13.93 -70.27
CA GLY A 652 -9.04 -15.26 -70.41
C GLY A 652 -10.49 -15.30 -69.90
N ALA A 653 -11.44 -14.83 -70.70
CA ALA A 653 -12.91 -14.85 -70.48
C ALA A 653 -13.47 -16.30 -70.33
N ALA A 654 -14.30 -16.62 -69.32
CA ALA A 654 -15.78 -16.56 -69.24
C ALA A 654 -16.50 -17.89 -69.65
N PRO A 655 -17.82 -18.07 -69.43
CA PRO A 655 -18.50 -18.27 -68.12
C PRO A 655 -19.58 -19.40 -68.15
N GLY A 656 -20.26 -19.69 -67.02
CA GLY A 656 -21.45 -20.58 -67.04
C GLY A 656 -22.23 -20.88 -65.74
N ALA A 657 -22.75 -19.86 -65.06
CA ALA A 657 -24.09 -19.78 -64.41
C ALA A 657 -24.55 -20.84 -63.34
N PRO A 658 -25.73 -20.69 -62.68
CA PRO A 658 -25.90 -19.97 -61.41
C PRO A 658 -26.65 -20.78 -60.32
N ALA A 659 -26.67 -20.32 -59.06
CA ALA A 659 -27.83 -20.55 -58.17
C ALA A 659 -27.79 -19.66 -56.94
N GLY A 660 -28.88 -18.93 -56.72
CA GLY A 660 -29.19 -18.21 -55.48
C GLY A 660 -29.41 -19.16 -54.30
N GLY A 661 -29.16 -18.64 -53.11
CA GLY A 661 -29.17 -19.38 -51.86
C GLY A 661 -30.57 -19.70 -51.32
N LEU A 662 -30.61 -20.75 -50.50
CA LEU A 662 -31.63 -20.98 -49.46
C LEU A 662 -31.02 -21.87 -48.35
N ASN A 663 -31.24 -21.42 -47.11
CA ASN A 663 -31.55 -22.16 -45.88
C ASN A 663 -30.52 -23.03 -45.14
N GLU A 664 -30.43 -22.74 -43.84
CA GLU A 664 -29.86 -23.52 -42.74
C GLU A 664 -30.60 -24.84 -42.52
N VAL A 665 -29.84 -25.90 -42.19
CA VAL A 665 -30.31 -27.08 -41.44
C VAL A 665 -29.17 -27.56 -40.52
N THR A 666 -29.44 -27.59 -39.22
CA THR A 666 -28.67 -28.27 -38.17
C THR A 666 -29.08 -29.74 -38.00
N ALA A 667 -28.11 -30.66 -37.87
CA ALA A 667 -28.12 -31.91 -37.08
C ALA A 667 -26.82 -32.70 -37.38
N GLY A 668 -26.18 -33.47 -36.50
CA GLY A 668 -26.47 -33.85 -35.12
C GLY A 668 -25.26 -34.55 -34.49
N VAL A 669 -25.24 -34.60 -33.16
CA VAL A 669 -24.28 -35.34 -32.33
C VAL A 669 -24.60 -36.83 -32.40
N VAL A 670 -23.59 -37.68 -32.61
CA VAL A 670 -23.69 -39.14 -32.45
C VAL A 670 -22.71 -39.57 -31.37
N GLU A 671 -23.26 -40.02 -30.24
CA GLU A 671 -22.58 -40.78 -29.19
C GLU A 671 -22.42 -42.24 -29.63
N SER A 672 -21.20 -42.78 -29.60
CA SER A 672 -20.93 -44.17 -29.22
C SER A 672 -19.41 -44.40 -29.15
N LEU A 673 -18.93 -44.91 -28.01
CA LEU A 673 -17.97 -46.00 -27.83
C LEU A 673 -17.41 -46.01 -26.40
N GLY A 674 -17.63 -47.10 -25.64
CA GLY A 674 -16.71 -47.52 -24.57
C GLY A 674 -17.28 -47.82 -23.18
N HIS A 675 -18.20 -48.78 -23.06
CA HIS A 675 -18.58 -49.40 -21.79
C HIS A 675 -17.43 -50.17 -21.10
N ARG A 676 -17.40 -50.15 -19.76
CA ARG A 676 -17.04 -51.30 -18.91
C ARG A 676 -18.22 -51.60 -17.95
N GLN A 677 -18.76 -52.82 -18.01
CA GLN A 677 -19.61 -53.46 -16.98
C GLN A 677 -18.71 -54.00 -15.84
N ALA A 678 -19.11 -54.33 -14.61
CA ALA A 678 -20.38 -54.72 -13.94
C ALA A 678 -20.18 -54.57 -12.39
N PRO A 679 -21.02 -55.12 -11.46
CA PRO A 679 -22.42 -55.55 -11.50
C PRO A 679 -23.29 -54.97 -10.34
N ALA A 680 -24.59 -55.27 -10.39
CA ALA A 680 -25.67 -54.81 -9.51
C ALA A 680 -25.77 -55.50 -8.14
N GLN A 681 -26.32 -54.79 -7.13
CA GLN A 681 -27.11 -55.35 -6.03
C GLN A 681 -28.25 -54.39 -5.60
N GLN A 682 -29.48 -54.80 -5.97
CA GLN A 682 -30.78 -54.76 -5.27
C GLN A 682 -31.05 -53.78 -4.11
N GLY A 683 -32.18 -53.04 -4.24
CA GLY A 683 -33.28 -53.15 -3.26
C GLY A 683 -33.84 -51.85 -2.62
N GLY A 684 -35.03 -51.41 -3.09
CA GLY A 684 -36.17 -50.80 -2.35
C GLY A 684 -35.97 -49.50 -1.53
N VAL A 685 -36.95 -48.65 -1.22
CA VAL A 685 -38.41 -48.58 -1.38
C VAL A 685 -38.79 -47.08 -1.30
N GLU A 686 -39.93 -46.73 -1.91
CA GLU A 686 -40.66 -45.45 -1.96
C GLU A 686 -41.05 -44.86 -0.59
N GLU A 687 -41.29 -43.53 -0.50
CA GLU A 687 -42.63 -42.94 -0.26
C GLU A 687 -42.58 -41.40 -0.11
N GLU A 688 -43.05 -40.72 -1.16
CA GLU A 688 -44.16 -39.76 -1.25
C GLU A 688 -44.72 -38.92 -0.06
N VAL A 689 -45.08 -37.66 -0.41
CA VAL A 689 -46.37 -36.96 -0.18
C VAL A 689 -46.48 -35.81 0.87
N ALA A 690 -46.84 -34.64 0.29
CA ALA A 690 -47.94 -33.71 0.63
C ALA A 690 -47.63 -32.31 1.22
N THR A 691 -47.79 -31.34 0.32
CA THR A 691 -48.43 -30.01 0.45
C THR A 691 -49.92 -30.10 0.86
N PRO A 692 -50.60 -29.01 1.26
CA PRO A 692 -50.91 -27.84 0.42
C PRO A 692 -50.04 -26.61 0.65
#